data_AF-A0A927R0Y8-F1
#
_entry.id   AF-A0A927R0Y8-F1
#
_cell.length_a   1.000
_cell.length_b   1.000
_cell.length_c   1.000
_cell.angle_alpha   90.00
_cell.angle_beta   90.00
_cell.angle_gamma   90.00
#
_symmetry.space_group_name_H-M   'P 1'
#
loop_
_entity.id
_entity.type
_entity.pdbx_description
1 polymer ?
#
loop_
_entity_poly.entity_id
_entity_poly.type
_entity_poly.pdbx_seq_one_letter_code
_entity_poly.pdbx_strand_id
1 'polypeptide(L)'
;MSLLLATGAAVVVTTSAQAATTLGASAAEQGRFFGTAVAAGKLGDSAYTTILNREFNQVTPENEMKIDATEPQRGQFSYGNADRIVQHARSQGMQVRGHTLAWHSQQPGWMQSLSGSTLRSAMLNHVTQVASHFRGQVTWWDVVNEAFADGSSGARRDSNLQRTGNDWIEAAFRAADAADPNAKLCYNDYNTDNWTAAKTQGVYRMVQDFKQRGVPIDCVGFQAHFTGGSNYPSNFRTTLSSFAALGVDVHITELDIRNAPSDAYRNTTNDCLAVPRCTGITVWGIRDSDSWRSGESPLLFNSSGGKKAAYDAVLAALNSGTPNPTTTPPTTSPTTTPPPGGSCTASTAAGTVWGDRYNTSVTVSGASSWTVVVAVTAPQRISTTWSGSASLNSNGTVLTMRSNGSGNTFGFTTMTNGNSSARPQISSCAGESGPNPTTGPTQQPTSPPTSAPPGNPTWGTALPPAGAAASRAYTLIATANEKGYLPRSGECSVEIHARYWTYGPDGKVYPTWHPNRDPSGCNFGHEHGDDPRPSDLFSTAGWPAFGYTSEVMLDSMPEHSHRHEDHVGHKVLSVNNVNVIQGDNGSSLFPPQGTTIATCDVLLKFHQGTHSPDAFTNNVHELLFNQRCSQTNGQVVEARYNAMIPLGRAGGFSPSECPGFGGQFINVAPPVPADSPSETRSLGRLITEPGCVQAIREGRTHNDPLYPNPVPFTVSDMDDFWFSDVQVTGPGLNFRLAPLFYVVNPSRYYDPTKPNNLGRIVDLCYTNLAGGDYCNQARQAGQNLAWDDPRSPFKGTLREYRTGTFSVQNSGPTTVYTDVYGRNASSTPFAGSIQQYLSGNQSSTQMYVRGATRDYAANGVHAPN
;
A
#
# COMPACT_ATOMS: atom_id res chain seq x y z
N MET A 1 27.48 -65.67 -9.07
CA MET A 1 27.31 -64.60 -10.09
C MET A 1 26.74 -63.39 -9.37
N SER A 2 27.52 -62.32 -9.31
CA SER A 2 27.11 -61.05 -8.67
C SER A 2 26.41 -60.17 -9.70
N LEU A 3 25.35 -59.47 -9.31
CA LEU A 3 24.70 -58.47 -10.16
C LEU A 3 24.97 -57.08 -9.56
N LEU A 4 25.70 -56.23 -10.30
CA LEU A 4 25.99 -54.87 -9.88
C LEU A 4 24.76 -53.97 -10.09
N LEU A 5 24.45 -53.16 -9.09
CA LEU A 5 23.58 -51.99 -9.24
C LEU A 5 24.44 -50.78 -9.58
N ALA A 6 24.19 -50.17 -10.75
CA ALA A 6 24.87 -48.95 -11.18
C ALA A 6 24.10 -47.71 -10.70
N THR A 7 24.75 -46.85 -9.92
CA THR A 7 24.22 -45.53 -9.52
C THR A 7 24.49 -44.50 -10.62
N GLY A 8 23.44 -44.02 -11.28
CA GLY A 8 23.53 -42.91 -12.24
C GLY A 8 23.62 -41.57 -11.52
N ALA A 9 24.76 -40.87 -11.65
CA ALA A 9 24.90 -39.49 -11.18
C ALA A 9 24.25 -38.52 -12.18
N ALA A 10 23.25 -37.75 -11.73
CA ALA A 10 22.67 -36.67 -12.52
C ALA A 10 23.62 -35.45 -12.48
N VAL A 11 24.29 -35.17 -13.61
CA VAL A 11 25.08 -33.94 -13.77
C VAL A 11 24.13 -32.77 -13.99
N VAL A 12 23.99 -31.90 -12.98
CA VAL A 12 23.33 -30.61 -13.15
C VAL A 12 24.26 -29.72 -13.96
N VAL A 13 23.93 -29.51 -15.23
CA VAL A 13 24.61 -28.50 -16.06
C VAL A 13 24.07 -27.13 -15.65
N THR A 14 24.84 -26.43 -14.81
CA THR A 14 24.60 -25.01 -14.54
C THR A 14 24.90 -24.21 -15.80
N THR A 15 23.86 -23.72 -16.47
CA THR A 15 24.01 -22.70 -17.52
C THR A 15 24.57 -21.43 -16.87
N SER A 16 25.80 -21.06 -17.20
CA SER A 16 26.39 -19.80 -16.77
C SER A 16 25.54 -18.64 -17.29
N ALA A 17 24.95 -17.86 -16.38
CA ALA A 17 24.30 -16.62 -16.72
C ALA A 17 25.32 -15.69 -17.39
N GLN A 18 24.99 -15.20 -18.58
CA GLN A 18 25.85 -14.33 -19.35
C GLN A 18 25.63 -12.89 -18.87
N ALA A 19 26.63 -12.29 -18.23
CA ALA A 19 26.50 -10.95 -17.62
C ALA A 19 26.11 -9.89 -18.65
N ALA A 20 25.27 -8.93 -18.22
CA ALA A 20 24.90 -7.78 -19.05
C ALA A 20 26.11 -6.95 -19.51
N THR A 21 25.96 -6.29 -20.67
CA THR A 21 27.06 -5.64 -21.42
C THR A 21 26.95 -4.11 -21.49
N THR A 22 25.92 -3.53 -20.86
CA THR A 22 25.56 -2.10 -20.88
C THR A 22 25.18 -1.63 -19.48
N LEU A 23 25.47 -0.37 -19.13
CA LEU A 23 25.39 0.11 -17.75
C LEU A 23 23.98 -0.05 -17.14
N GLY A 24 22.95 0.39 -17.86
CA GLY A 24 21.55 0.29 -17.41
C GLY A 24 21.08 -1.15 -17.22
N ALA A 25 21.46 -2.08 -18.10
CA ALA A 25 21.11 -3.49 -17.96
C ALA A 25 21.83 -4.14 -16.76
N SER A 26 23.13 -3.89 -16.59
CA SER A 26 23.92 -4.38 -15.45
C SER A 26 23.46 -3.79 -14.12
N ALA A 27 22.97 -2.54 -14.10
CA ALA A 27 22.33 -1.98 -12.91
C ALA A 27 20.95 -2.62 -12.64
N ALA A 28 20.16 -2.91 -13.68
CA ALA A 28 18.86 -3.55 -13.55
C ALA A 28 18.96 -4.98 -13.00
N GLU A 29 19.99 -5.74 -13.37
CA GLU A 29 20.32 -7.05 -12.76
C GLU A 29 20.55 -6.95 -11.23
N GLN A 30 20.93 -5.76 -10.74
CA GLN A 30 21.13 -5.45 -9.31
C GLN A 30 19.95 -4.67 -8.70
N GLY A 31 18.79 -4.65 -9.37
CA GLY A 31 17.57 -3.95 -8.92
C GLY A 31 17.65 -2.42 -8.95
N ARG A 32 18.53 -1.84 -9.79
CA ARG A 32 18.87 -0.41 -9.82
C ARG A 32 18.79 0.20 -11.21
N PHE A 33 18.78 1.54 -11.28
CA PHE A 33 18.95 2.27 -12.53
C PHE A 33 20.39 2.76 -12.72
N PHE A 34 20.80 2.89 -14.00
CA PHE A 34 21.94 3.69 -14.41
C PHE A 34 21.48 4.69 -15.48
N GLY A 35 21.63 5.98 -15.19
CA GLY A 35 21.04 7.04 -16.00
C GLY A 35 22.00 8.17 -16.37
N THR A 36 21.48 9.15 -17.11
CA THR A 36 22.28 10.28 -17.60
C THR A 36 21.47 11.59 -17.71
N ALA A 37 22.18 12.72 -17.67
CA ALA A 37 21.62 14.02 -18.03
C ALA A 37 21.40 14.16 -19.55
N VAL A 38 20.21 14.63 -19.93
CA VAL A 38 19.78 14.75 -21.33
C VAL A 38 19.40 16.18 -21.70
N ALA A 39 19.96 16.69 -22.78
CA ALA A 39 19.58 17.99 -23.37
C ALA A 39 18.77 17.81 -24.65
N ALA A 40 17.63 18.48 -24.77
CA ALA A 40 16.69 18.36 -25.89
C ALA A 40 17.29 18.84 -27.23
N GLY A 41 18.30 19.71 -27.18
CA GLY A 41 19.08 20.13 -28.35
C GLY A 41 19.99 19.04 -28.91
N LYS A 42 20.40 18.05 -28.10
CA LYS A 42 21.30 16.95 -28.49
C LYS A 42 20.56 15.71 -29.02
N LEU A 43 19.23 15.64 -28.89
CA LEU A 43 18.41 14.52 -29.40
C LEU A 43 18.42 14.37 -30.94
N GLY A 44 18.95 15.34 -31.69
CA GLY A 44 19.20 15.23 -33.13
C GLY A 44 20.59 14.66 -33.50
N ASP A 45 21.51 14.52 -32.54
CA ASP A 45 22.83 13.92 -32.76
C ASP A 45 22.70 12.39 -32.65
N SER A 46 22.87 11.69 -33.77
CA SER A 46 22.74 10.24 -33.83
C SER A 46 23.78 9.49 -32.98
N ALA A 47 24.98 10.05 -32.78
CA ALA A 47 25.99 9.43 -31.91
C ALA A 47 25.60 9.58 -30.43
N TYR A 48 25.05 10.74 -30.07
CA TYR A 48 24.49 11.00 -28.74
C TYR A 48 23.32 10.05 -28.43
N THR A 49 22.31 9.97 -29.30
CA THR A 49 21.12 9.11 -29.06
C THR A 49 21.45 7.62 -29.12
N THR A 50 22.42 7.20 -29.95
CA THR A 50 22.86 5.79 -29.99
C THR A 50 23.52 5.35 -28.69
N ILE A 51 24.25 6.23 -28.00
CA ILE A 51 24.82 5.92 -26.68
C ILE A 51 23.72 6.01 -25.62
N LEU A 52 22.88 7.05 -25.66
CA LEU A 52 21.73 7.23 -24.76
C LEU A 52 20.86 5.98 -24.67
N ASN A 53 20.36 5.51 -25.82
CA ASN A 53 19.41 4.42 -25.91
C ASN A 53 20.03 3.04 -25.62
N ARG A 54 21.36 2.91 -25.71
CA ARG A 54 22.07 1.65 -25.47
C ARG A 54 22.46 1.48 -24.00
N GLU A 55 22.88 2.56 -23.33
CA GLU A 55 23.63 2.47 -22.09
C GLU A 55 22.83 2.82 -20.84
N PHE A 56 21.70 3.53 -20.96
CA PHE A 56 20.98 4.11 -19.82
C PHE A 56 19.52 3.65 -19.76
N ASN A 57 18.99 3.47 -18.56
CA ASN A 57 17.58 3.14 -18.32
C ASN A 57 16.83 4.22 -17.51
N GLN A 58 17.48 5.37 -17.26
CA GLN A 58 16.89 6.55 -16.63
C GLN A 58 17.47 7.84 -17.25
N VAL A 59 16.65 8.89 -17.36
CA VAL A 59 17.11 10.22 -17.81
C VAL A 59 16.68 11.35 -16.89
N THR A 60 17.53 12.37 -16.80
CA THR A 60 17.25 13.63 -16.11
C THR A 60 17.37 14.75 -17.15
N PRO A 61 16.34 15.59 -17.40
CA PRO A 61 16.49 16.76 -18.26
C PRO A 61 17.54 17.74 -17.69
N GLU A 62 18.59 18.03 -18.45
CA GLU A 62 19.77 18.77 -17.99
C GLU A 62 19.40 20.21 -17.59
N ASN A 63 18.47 20.83 -18.32
CA ASN A 63 17.96 22.17 -18.03
C ASN A 63 16.45 22.34 -18.27
N GLU A 64 15.85 21.46 -19.06
CA GLU A 64 14.53 21.68 -19.67
C GLU A 64 13.36 21.62 -18.67
N MET A 65 13.57 21.04 -17.48
CA MET A 65 12.60 21.01 -16.38
C MET A 65 12.93 22.03 -15.26
N LYS A 66 13.91 22.91 -15.44
CA LYS A 66 14.22 23.99 -14.49
C LYS A 66 13.20 25.13 -14.59
N ILE A 67 13.24 26.02 -13.60
CA ILE A 67 12.23 27.07 -13.37
C ILE A 67 12.15 28.04 -14.56
N ASP A 68 13.30 28.48 -15.08
CA ASP A 68 13.39 29.40 -16.22
C ASP A 68 12.93 28.77 -17.54
N ALA A 69 13.21 27.48 -17.75
CA ALA A 69 12.77 26.73 -18.92
C ALA A 69 11.26 26.47 -18.92
N THR A 70 10.69 26.13 -17.75
CA THR A 70 9.28 25.71 -17.63
C THR A 70 8.31 26.85 -17.34
N GLU A 71 8.73 27.95 -16.71
CA GLU A 71 7.90 29.16 -16.47
C GLU A 71 8.67 30.46 -16.85
N PRO A 72 9.01 30.65 -18.14
CA PRO A 72 9.83 31.79 -18.60
C PRO A 72 9.22 33.16 -18.30
N GLN A 73 7.88 33.25 -18.19
CA GLN A 73 7.16 34.42 -17.67
C GLN A 73 6.14 33.94 -16.63
N ARG A 74 5.89 34.74 -15.59
CA ARG A 74 5.01 34.36 -14.47
C ARG A 74 3.61 33.97 -14.96
N GLY A 75 3.18 32.75 -14.65
CA GLY A 75 1.91 32.15 -15.08
C GLY A 75 1.88 31.67 -16.54
N GLN A 76 2.98 31.76 -17.29
CA GLN A 76 3.09 31.32 -18.68
C GLN A 76 4.08 30.16 -18.78
N PHE A 77 3.54 28.94 -18.80
CA PHE A 77 4.35 27.72 -18.79
C PHE A 77 4.74 27.24 -20.20
N SER A 78 5.91 26.61 -20.30
CA SER A 78 6.50 26.13 -21.55
C SER A 78 7.16 24.76 -21.36
N TYR A 79 6.47 23.67 -21.71
CA TYR A 79 6.94 22.31 -21.46
C TYR A 79 7.62 21.63 -22.65
N GLY A 80 7.53 22.18 -23.87
CA GLY A 80 7.80 21.45 -25.11
C GLY A 80 9.17 20.77 -25.23
N ASN A 81 10.24 21.34 -24.64
CA ASN A 81 11.56 20.69 -24.64
C ASN A 81 11.70 19.59 -23.57
N ALA A 82 11.06 19.76 -22.41
CA ALA A 82 10.96 18.71 -21.40
C ALA A 82 10.08 17.55 -21.88
N ASP A 83 8.92 17.86 -22.48
CA ASP A 83 8.02 16.87 -23.10
C ASP A 83 8.76 16.02 -24.14
N ARG A 84 9.62 16.62 -24.99
CA ARG A 84 10.44 15.89 -25.96
C ARG A 84 11.38 14.87 -25.29
N ILE A 85 11.99 15.22 -24.14
CA ILE A 85 12.86 14.30 -23.40
C ILE A 85 12.03 13.20 -22.72
N VAL A 86 10.91 13.54 -22.09
CA VAL A 86 10.00 12.57 -21.45
C VAL A 86 9.43 11.57 -22.46
N GLN A 87 9.00 12.05 -23.63
CA GLN A 87 8.50 11.20 -24.72
C GLN A 87 9.60 10.27 -25.25
N HIS A 88 10.82 10.80 -25.45
CA HIS A 88 11.98 9.98 -25.83
C HIS A 88 12.24 8.88 -24.79
N ALA A 89 12.34 9.24 -23.51
CA ALA A 89 12.57 8.31 -22.40
C ALA A 89 11.52 7.19 -22.36
N ARG A 90 10.23 7.56 -22.37
CA ARG A 90 9.11 6.62 -22.36
C ARG A 90 9.11 5.70 -23.60
N SER A 91 9.51 6.20 -24.77
CA SER A 91 9.63 5.38 -25.98
C SER A 91 10.71 4.29 -25.89
N GLN A 92 11.71 4.50 -25.02
CA GLN A 92 12.81 3.55 -24.77
C GLN A 92 12.62 2.76 -23.45
N GLY A 93 11.47 2.91 -22.77
CA GLY A 93 11.22 2.27 -21.48
C GLY A 93 12.05 2.84 -20.31
N MET A 94 12.65 4.02 -20.47
CA MET A 94 13.47 4.66 -19.45
C MET A 94 12.60 5.36 -18.39
N GLN A 95 13.07 5.35 -17.14
CA GLN A 95 12.51 6.16 -16.06
C GLN A 95 12.93 7.64 -16.21
N VAL A 96 12.17 8.56 -15.60
CA VAL A 96 12.48 10.00 -15.64
C VAL A 96 12.67 10.54 -14.23
N ARG A 97 13.74 11.30 -14.02
CA ARG A 97 13.92 12.17 -12.86
C ARG A 97 13.61 13.60 -13.29
N GLY A 98 12.64 14.24 -12.64
CA GLY A 98 12.30 15.64 -12.87
C GLY A 98 13.21 16.56 -12.06
N HIS A 99 13.81 17.54 -12.72
CA HIS A 99 14.85 18.39 -12.13
C HIS A 99 14.74 19.83 -12.67
N THR A 100 14.39 20.84 -11.86
CA THR A 100 14.06 20.83 -10.42
C THR A 100 13.00 21.92 -10.13
N LEU A 101 12.12 21.67 -9.15
CA LEU A 101 10.92 22.49 -8.92
C LEU A 101 11.15 23.76 -8.11
N ALA A 102 12.08 23.75 -7.14
CA ALA A 102 12.35 24.91 -6.29
C ALA A 102 13.85 25.03 -5.95
N TRP A 103 14.50 26.03 -6.54
CA TRP A 103 15.94 26.25 -6.44
C TRP A 103 16.27 27.75 -6.49
N HIS A 104 17.43 28.13 -5.96
CA HIS A 104 17.91 29.51 -5.94
C HIS A 104 18.58 29.93 -7.26
N SER A 105 19.09 28.97 -8.03
CA SER A 105 19.73 29.19 -9.34
C SER A 105 18.73 28.96 -10.49
N GLN A 106 19.07 29.45 -11.68
CA GLN A 106 18.25 29.34 -12.91
C GLN A 106 16.77 29.70 -12.70
N GLN A 107 16.52 30.68 -11.82
CA GLN A 107 15.23 31.34 -11.73
C GLN A 107 15.06 32.30 -12.91
N PRO A 108 13.86 32.38 -13.53
CA PRO A 108 13.58 33.41 -14.52
C PRO A 108 13.63 34.80 -13.84
N GLY A 109 14.00 35.85 -14.59
CA GLY A 109 14.22 37.18 -14.03
C GLY A 109 13.02 37.75 -13.25
N TRP A 110 11.80 37.35 -13.61
CA TRP A 110 10.61 37.71 -12.84
C TRP A 110 10.64 37.12 -11.42
N MET A 111 11.04 35.86 -11.23
CA MET A 111 11.08 35.21 -9.92
C MET A 111 12.23 35.73 -9.06
N GLN A 112 13.40 35.99 -9.68
CA GLN A 112 14.55 36.60 -9.00
C GLN A 112 14.18 37.93 -8.32
N SER A 113 13.28 38.72 -8.94
CA SER A 113 12.82 40.00 -8.40
C SER A 113 11.82 39.92 -7.24
N LEU A 114 11.25 38.75 -6.97
CA LEU A 114 10.25 38.57 -5.92
C LEU A 114 10.87 38.28 -4.56
N SER A 115 10.11 38.57 -3.49
CA SER A 115 10.43 38.22 -2.11
C SER A 115 9.16 37.96 -1.28
N GLY A 116 9.34 37.52 -0.03
CA GLY A 116 8.27 37.35 0.95
C GLY A 116 7.11 36.45 0.48
N SER A 117 5.89 36.79 0.88
CA SER A 117 4.67 36.04 0.54
C SER A 117 4.39 35.97 -0.97
N THR A 118 4.80 36.97 -1.75
CA THR A 118 4.61 36.99 -3.20
C THR A 118 5.50 35.94 -3.89
N LEU A 119 6.76 35.82 -3.45
CA LEU A 119 7.63 34.74 -3.89
C LEU A 119 7.15 33.37 -3.39
N ARG A 120 6.73 33.27 -2.12
CA ARG A 120 6.19 32.01 -1.58
C ARG A 120 5.03 31.48 -2.41
N SER A 121 4.07 32.34 -2.75
CA SER A 121 2.92 31.97 -3.58
C SER A 121 3.32 31.60 -5.00
N ALA A 122 4.31 32.30 -5.59
CA ALA A 122 4.84 31.97 -6.91
C ALA A 122 5.58 30.63 -6.94
N MET A 123 6.41 30.35 -5.92
CA MET A 123 7.10 29.06 -5.77
C MET A 123 6.09 27.90 -5.67
N LEU A 124 5.07 28.02 -4.81
CA LEU A 124 4.05 26.98 -4.66
C LEU A 124 3.24 26.77 -5.94
N ASN A 125 2.90 27.84 -6.66
CA ASN A 125 2.28 27.75 -7.98
C ASN A 125 3.17 27.02 -8.98
N HIS A 126 4.45 27.39 -9.07
CA HIS A 126 5.42 26.75 -9.97
C HIS A 126 5.54 25.25 -9.71
N VAL A 127 5.84 24.88 -8.45
CA VAL A 127 5.93 23.48 -7.98
C VAL A 127 4.67 22.71 -8.36
N THR A 128 3.48 23.24 -8.05
CA THR A 128 2.19 22.59 -8.33
C THR A 128 1.97 22.38 -9.82
N GLN A 129 2.16 23.42 -10.64
CA GLN A 129 1.87 23.38 -12.07
C GLN A 129 2.81 22.46 -12.85
N VAL A 130 4.12 22.52 -12.57
CA VAL A 130 5.12 21.67 -13.24
C VAL A 130 4.97 20.21 -12.83
N ALA A 131 4.79 19.92 -11.54
CA ALA A 131 4.54 18.55 -11.07
C ALA A 131 3.21 17.99 -11.63
N SER A 132 2.15 18.81 -11.71
CA SER A 132 0.85 18.39 -12.26
C SER A 132 0.91 18.07 -13.76
N HIS A 133 1.66 18.84 -14.56
CA HIS A 133 1.82 18.59 -16.00
C HIS A 133 2.50 17.24 -16.28
N PHE A 134 3.54 16.90 -15.51
CA PHE A 134 4.27 15.64 -15.64
C PHE A 134 3.74 14.51 -14.73
N ARG A 135 2.53 14.65 -14.17
CA ARG A 135 1.96 13.69 -13.21
C ARG A 135 1.93 12.27 -13.76
N GLY A 136 2.53 11.32 -13.05
CA GLY A 136 2.65 9.91 -13.49
C GLY A 136 3.54 9.70 -14.72
N GLN A 137 4.34 10.70 -15.10
CA GLN A 137 5.37 10.62 -16.14
C GLN A 137 6.79 10.72 -15.59
N VAL A 138 6.93 11.27 -14.38
CA VAL A 138 8.18 11.38 -13.62
C VAL A 138 8.15 10.35 -12.48
N THR A 139 9.28 9.65 -12.28
CA THR A 139 9.43 8.64 -11.22
C THR A 139 9.95 9.26 -9.92
N TRP A 140 10.83 10.26 -10.03
CA TRP A 140 11.35 11.04 -8.90
C TRP A 140 11.39 12.53 -9.23
N TRP A 141 10.98 13.38 -8.30
CA TRP A 141 11.18 14.83 -8.40
C TRP A 141 12.31 15.29 -7.48
N ASP A 142 13.31 15.98 -8.02
CA ASP A 142 14.16 16.86 -7.23
C ASP A 142 13.33 18.12 -6.88
N VAL A 143 12.56 18.03 -5.79
CA VAL A 143 11.59 19.08 -5.40
C VAL A 143 12.33 20.33 -4.95
N VAL A 144 13.37 20.16 -4.15
CA VAL A 144 14.22 21.25 -3.68
C VAL A 144 15.68 20.91 -3.95
N ASN A 145 16.40 21.87 -4.54
CA ASN A 145 17.82 21.76 -4.84
C ASN A 145 18.66 22.77 -4.03
N GLU A 146 19.82 22.36 -3.52
CA GLU A 146 20.92 23.20 -2.98
C GLU A 146 20.54 24.23 -1.91
N ALA A 147 19.65 23.86 -0.99
CA ALA A 147 19.17 24.76 0.05
C ALA A 147 20.18 25.04 1.19
N PHE A 148 21.32 24.35 1.24
CA PHE A 148 22.37 24.58 2.25
C PHE A 148 23.58 25.33 1.70
N ALA A 149 24.20 26.12 2.57
CA ALA A 149 25.42 26.85 2.30
C ALA A 149 26.64 25.93 2.34
N ASP A 150 27.67 26.26 1.56
CA ASP A 150 28.98 25.60 1.66
C ASP A 150 29.76 26.09 2.88
N GLY A 151 30.81 25.34 3.25
CA GLY A 151 31.68 25.63 4.39
C GLY A 151 31.26 24.93 5.68
N SER A 152 31.63 25.51 6.82
CA SER A 152 31.60 24.86 8.14
C SER A 152 30.34 25.13 9.00
N SER A 153 29.41 25.97 8.53
CA SER A 153 28.25 26.38 9.33
C SER A 153 27.12 25.35 9.37
N GLY A 154 26.93 24.57 8.31
CA GLY A 154 25.72 23.75 8.11
C GLY A 154 24.44 24.58 8.00
N ALA A 155 24.55 25.88 7.71
CA ALA A 155 23.43 26.80 7.59
C ALA A 155 22.69 26.65 6.26
N ARG A 156 21.45 27.16 6.21
CA ARG A 156 20.72 27.35 4.95
C ARG A 156 21.43 28.39 4.07
N ARG A 157 21.39 28.20 2.76
CA ARG A 157 21.89 29.15 1.76
C ARG A 157 21.01 30.39 1.75
N ASP A 158 21.61 31.57 1.92
CA ASP A 158 20.89 32.83 1.73
C ASP A 158 20.42 32.95 0.27
N SER A 159 19.12 33.12 0.09
CA SER A 159 18.43 33.14 -1.19
C SER A 159 17.08 33.83 -1.02
N ASN A 160 16.48 34.31 -2.11
CA ASN A 160 15.14 34.90 -2.05
C ASN A 160 14.12 33.91 -1.47
N LEU A 161 14.19 32.62 -1.84
CA LEU A 161 13.37 31.52 -1.31
C LEU A 161 13.56 31.35 0.20
N GLN A 162 14.81 31.23 0.67
CA GLN A 162 15.13 31.07 2.10
C GLN A 162 14.68 32.29 2.93
N ARG A 163 14.73 33.50 2.36
CA ARG A 163 14.22 34.73 2.98
C ARG A 163 12.68 34.81 3.03
N THR A 164 11.94 33.85 2.46
CA THR A 164 10.48 33.74 2.67
C THR A 164 10.12 33.08 4.01
N GLY A 165 11.06 32.38 4.66
CA GLY A 165 10.84 31.61 5.91
C GLY A 165 11.47 30.22 5.83
N ASN A 166 11.97 29.69 6.96
CA ASN A 166 12.68 28.40 7.03
C ASN A 166 11.88 27.20 6.50
N ASP A 167 10.56 27.31 6.55
CA ASP A 167 9.55 26.34 6.13
C ASP A 167 9.37 26.23 4.61
N TRP A 168 10.01 27.08 3.80
CA TRP A 168 9.86 27.08 2.33
C TRP A 168 10.11 25.72 1.69
N ILE A 169 11.06 24.95 2.24
CA ILE A 169 11.40 23.60 1.79
C ILE A 169 10.22 22.65 2.04
N GLU A 170 9.73 22.59 3.28
CA GLU A 170 8.58 21.75 3.64
C GLU A 170 7.33 22.13 2.84
N ALA A 171 7.09 23.43 2.64
CA ALA A 171 5.98 23.91 1.82
C ALA A 171 6.09 23.45 0.36
N ALA A 172 7.29 23.41 -0.22
CA ALA A 172 7.53 22.86 -1.55
C ALA A 172 7.29 21.34 -1.61
N PHE A 173 7.78 20.56 -0.63
CA PHE A 173 7.50 19.12 -0.55
C PHE A 173 6.01 18.81 -0.46
N ARG A 174 5.28 19.48 0.45
CA ARG A 174 3.82 19.29 0.57
C ARG A 174 3.04 19.72 -0.68
N ALA A 175 3.51 20.71 -1.43
CA ALA A 175 2.90 21.10 -2.70
C ALA A 175 3.19 20.11 -3.83
N ALA A 176 4.40 19.54 -3.90
CA ALA A 176 4.74 18.51 -4.88
C ALA A 176 3.96 17.20 -4.62
N ASP A 177 3.86 16.79 -3.36
CA ASP A 177 3.06 15.63 -2.91
C ASP A 177 1.58 15.75 -3.30
N ALA A 178 0.98 16.92 -3.06
CA ALA A 178 -0.40 17.19 -3.46
C ALA A 178 -0.61 17.21 -5.00
N ALA A 179 0.43 17.52 -5.78
CA ALA A 179 0.37 17.61 -7.23
C ALA A 179 0.60 16.26 -7.94
N ASP A 180 1.62 15.49 -7.53
CA ASP A 180 1.85 14.11 -7.99
C ASP A 180 2.24 13.17 -6.82
N PRO A 181 1.26 12.62 -6.09
CA PRO A 181 1.50 11.70 -4.97
C PRO A 181 1.99 10.31 -5.41
N ASN A 182 2.30 10.10 -6.70
CA ASN A 182 2.92 8.87 -7.19
C ASN A 182 4.42 9.03 -7.49
N ALA A 183 4.93 10.26 -7.57
CA ALA A 183 6.34 10.54 -7.78
C ALA A 183 7.07 10.60 -6.44
N LYS A 184 8.22 9.91 -6.33
CA LYS A 184 9.05 9.98 -5.11
C LYS A 184 9.71 11.35 -4.99
N LEU A 185 9.57 11.99 -3.84
CA LEU A 185 10.03 13.36 -3.64
C LEU A 185 11.43 13.38 -3.02
N CYS A 186 12.38 13.93 -3.76
CA CYS A 186 13.79 14.01 -3.38
C CYS A 186 14.21 15.43 -2.96
N TYR A 187 15.07 15.52 -1.94
CA TYR A 187 15.94 16.67 -1.71
C TYR A 187 17.29 16.44 -2.40
N ASN A 188 17.81 17.39 -3.19
CA ASN A 188 19.07 17.22 -3.95
C ASN A 188 20.09 18.31 -3.59
N ASP A 189 21.38 17.97 -3.47
CA ASP A 189 22.46 18.92 -3.14
C ASP A 189 23.86 18.35 -3.43
N TYR A 190 24.87 19.23 -3.54
CA TYR A 190 26.29 18.90 -3.68
C TYR A 190 27.08 19.10 -2.38
N ASN A 191 28.32 18.61 -2.30
CA ASN A 191 29.17 18.71 -1.09
C ASN A 191 28.49 18.12 0.16
N THR A 192 27.55 17.21 -0.04
CA THR A 192 26.81 16.44 0.97
C THR A 192 27.32 15.01 1.09
N ASP A 193 28.33 14.65 0.30
CA ASP A 193 28.83 13.29 0.10
C ASP A 193 29.73 12.84 1.26
N ASN A 194 30.46 13.77 1.88
CA ASN A 194 31.35 13.48 3.01
C ASN A 194 30.59 13.56 4.34
N TRP A 195 30.52 12.45 5.08
CA TRP A 195 29.75 12.34 6.33
C TRP A 195 30.15 13.39 7.38
N THR A 196 31.43 13.78 7.45
CA THR A 196 31.92 14.73 8.48
C THR A 196 31.75 16.20 8.10
N ALA A 197 31.27 16.51 6.89
CA ALA A 197 31.07 17.89 6.46
C ALA A 197 29.83 18.51 7.14
N ALA A 198 29.95 19.79 7.54
CA ALA A 198 28.86 20.50 8.21
C ALA A 198 27.60 20.63 7.34
N LYS A 199 27.76 20.75 6.01
CA LYS A 199 26.66 20.76 5.03
C LYS A 199 25.88 19.45 5.04
N THR A 200 26.56 18.31 4.94
CA THR A 200 25.99 16.95 5.11
C THR A 200 25.21 16.82 6.40
N GLN A 201 25.80 17.25 7.53
CA GLN A 201 25.17 17.20 8.84
C GLN A 201 23.98 18.18 8.99
N GLY A 202 23.93 19.25 8.21
CA GLY A 202 22.77 20.15 8.12
C GLY A 202 21.61 19.50 7.38
N VAL A 203 21.88 18.92 6.20
CA VAL A 203 20.89 18.18 5.40
C VAL A 203 20.37 16.97 6.17
N TYR A 204 21.24 16.20 6.82
CA TYR A 204 20.86 15.03 7.62
C TYR A 204 19.87 15.38 8.73
N ARG A 205 20.14 16.46 9.48
CA ARG A 205 19.24 16.94 10.54
C ARG A 205 17.89 17.44 10.00
N MET A 206 17.87 18.06 8.82
CA MET A 206 16.62 18.45 8.18
C MET A 206 15.78 17.24 7.74
N VAL A 207 16.41 16.24 7.12
CA VAL A 207 15.70 15.01 6.71
C VAL A 207 15.20 14.25 7.94
N GLN A 208 15.99 14.19 9.01
CA GLN A 208 15.58 13.60 10.28
C GLN A 208 14.35 14.29 10.89
N ASP A 209 14.35 15.63 10.96
CA ASP A 209 13.20 16.45 11.39
C ASP A 209 11.96 16.22 10.49
N PHE A 210 12.15 16.19 9.18
CA PHE A 210 11.08 15.98 8.21
C PHE A 210 10.41 14.62 8.38
N LYS A 211 11.19 13.55 8.59
CA LYS A 211 10.64 12.21 8.87
C LYS A 211 9.97 12.12 10.23
N GLN A 212 10.45 12.85 11.25
CA GLN A 212 9.81 12.94 12.57
C GLN A 212 8.45 13.67 12.53
N ARG A 213 8.31 14.70 11.67
CA ARG A 213 7.10 15.54 11.59
C ARG A 213 6.15 15.20 10.43
N GLY A 214 6.37 14.09 9.72
CA GLY A 214 5.52 13.69 8.59
C GLY A 214 5.52 14.69 7.44
N VAL A 215 6.69 15.24 7.10
CA VAL A 215 6.89 15.95 5.83
C VAL A 215 7.11 14.90 4.73
N PRO A 216 6.42 14.97 3.57
CA PRO A 216 6.55 13.98 2.51
C PRO A 216 7.92 14.11 1.83
N ILE A 217 8.89 13.33 2.29
CA ILE A 217 10.21 13.18 1.67
C ILE A 217 10.56 11.69 1.60
N ASP A 218 10.81 11.25 0.37
CA ASP A 218 11.04 9.85 0.02
C ASP A 218 12.50 9.56 -0.28
N CYS A 219 13.25 10.57 -0.75
CA CYS A 219 14.64 10.38 -1.17
C CYS A 219 15.57 11.56 -0.90
N VAL A 220 16.88 11.26 -0.92
CA VAL A 220 17.96 12.25 -0.95
C VAL A 220 18.88 11.99 -2.15
N GLY A 221 19.03 13.00 -2.99
CA GLY A 221 19.96 13.04 -4.11
C GLY A 221 21.30 13.64 -3.69
N PHE A 222 22.37 12.91 -3.97
CA PHE A 222 23.75 13.33 -3.80
C PHE A 222 24.32 13.63 -5.19
N GLN A 223 24.58 14.90 -5.49
CA GLN A 223 25.08 15.29 -6.81
C GLN A 223 26.42 14.59 -7.13
N ALA A 224 27.28 14.35 -6.14
CA ALA A 224 28.55 13.64 -6.30
C ALA A 224 29.51 14.24 -7.36
N HIS A 225 29.52 15.57 -7.47
CA HIS A 225 30.47 16.33 -8.30
C HIS A 225 31.89 16.34 -7.71
N PHE A 226 32.71 15.38 -8.12
CA PHE A 226 34.08 15.24 -7.60
C PHE A 226 35.10 15.96 -8.50
N THR A 227 35.35 17.23 -8.18
CA THR A 227 36.14 18.19 -8.99
C THR A 227 37.41 18.69 -8.30
N GLY A 228 38.12 19.65 -8.91
CA GLY A 228 39.41 20.17 -8.43
C GLY A 228 39.47 20.77 -7.03
N GLY A 229 38.37 20.83 -6.28
CA GLY A 229 38.31 21.19 -4.85
C GLY A 229 37.49 20.22 -3.96
N SER A 230 36.92 19.15 -4.52
CA SER A 230 36.09 18.18 -3.80
C SER A 230 36.38 16.77 -4.35
N ASN A 231 37.05 15.93 -3.57
CA ASN A 231 37.37 14.56 -3.98
C ASN A 231 36.31 13.57 -3.47
N TYR A 232 36.18 12.43 -4.14
CA TYR A 232 35.46 11.26 -3.61
C TYR A 232 35.89 11.00 -2.15
N PRO A 233 34.96 11.06 -1.17
CA PRO A 233 35.30 10.85 0.23
C PRO A 233 35.19 9.37 0.59
N SER A 234 36.17 8.84 1.33
CA SER A 234 36.21 7.43 1.74
C SER A 234 35.06 7.00 2.67
N ASN A 235 34.29 7.95 3.18
CA ASN A 235 33.10 7.74 4.01
C ASN A 235 31.78 7.96 3.26
N PHE A 236 31.77 8.03 1.91
CA PHE A 236 30.54 8.25 1.15
C PHE A 236 29.49 7.17 1.42
N ARG A 237 29.88 5.89 1.44
CA ARG A 237 29.02 4.78 1.91
C ARG A 237 28.38 5.03 3.27
N THR A 238 29.11 5.63 4.22
CA THR A 238 28.59 5.97 5.55
C THR A 238 27.51 7.02 5.42
N THR A 239 27.73 8.07 4.62
CA THR A 239 26.70 9.06 4.30
C THR A 239 25.45 8.40 3.71
N LEU A 240 25.60 7.62 2.63
CA LEU A 240 24.48 6.95 1.96
C LEU A 240 23.71 6.03 2.92
N SER A 241 24.40 5.24 3.75
CA SER A 241 23.75 4.34 4.72
C SER A 241 23.11 5.08 5.90
N SER A 242 23.69 6.19 6.37
CA SER A 242 23.10 7.02 7.41
C SER A 242 21.80 7.69 6.96
N PHE A 243 21.75 8.24 5.74
CA PHE A 243 20.49 8.76 5.20
C PHE A 243 19.46 7.65 4.93
N ALA A 244 19.89 6.51 4.39
CA ALA A 244 19.01 5.34 4.23
C ALA A 244 18.38 4.87 5.57
N ALA A 245 19.11 4.97 6.68
CA ALA A 245 18.62 4.64 8.02
C ALA A 245 17.54 5.59 8.56
N LEU A 246 17.33 6.77 7.94
CA LEU A 246 16.19 7.65 8.23
C LEU A 246 14.88 7.24 7.52
N GLY A 247 14.88 6.14 6.75
CA GLY A 247 13.71 5.68 6.01
C GLY A 247 13.42 6.51 4.75
N VAL A 248 14.48 6.95 4.08
CA VAL A 248 14.46 7.54 2.72
C VAL A 248 15.36 6.71 1.80
N ASP A 249 15.03 6.70 0.51
CA ASP A 249 15.93 6.18 -0.52
C ASP A 249 17.06 7.18 -0.80
N VAL A 250 18.18 6.69 -1.33
CA VAL A 250 19.31 7.56 -1.72
C VAL A 250 19.64 7.37 -3.19
N HIS A 251 20.00 8.44 -3.87
CA HIS A 251 20.42 8.39 -5.28
C HIS A 251 21.72 9.17 -5.46
N ILE A 252 22.56 8.68 -6.36
CA ILE A 252 23.67 9.48 -6.89
C ILE A 252 23.13 10.14 -8.17
N THR A 253 23.04 11.46 -8.20
CA THR A 253 22.13 12.18 -9.12
C THR A 253 22.81 12.97 -10.23
N GLU A 254 24.07 13.38 -10.06
CA GLU A 254 24.78 14.26 -11.01
C GLU A 254 26.26 13.86 -11.16
N LEU A 255 26.56 12.56 -11.11
CA LEU A 255 27.94 12.05 -10.98
C LEU A 255 28.83 12.47 -12.15
N ASP A 256 29.83 13.29 -11.83
CA ASP A 256 31.00 13.54 -12.66
C ASP A 256 32.26 13.55 -11.79
N ILE A 257 33.36 12.98 -12.31
CA ILE A 257 34.63 12.87 -11.57
C ILE A 257 35.75 13.37 -12.46
N ARG A 258 36.47 14.41 -12.02
CA ARG A 258 37.59 15.02 -12.77
C ARG A 258 38.58 13.99 -13.30
N ASN A 259 38.83 14.02 -14.60
CA ASN A 259 39.65 13.09 -15.39
C ASN A 259 39.14 11.62 -15.44
N ALA A 260 37.96 11.34 -14.89
CA ALA A 260 37.34 10.02 -14.78
C ALA A 260 38.30 8.88 -14.33
N PRO A 261 38.93 8.97 -13.15
CA PRO A 261 39.74 7.88 -12.61
C PRO A 261 38.86 6.64 -12.32
N SER A 262 39.20 5.52 -12.93
CA SER A 262 38.49 4.23 -12.83
C SER A 262 38.21 3.80 -11.38
N ASP A 263 39.12 4.10 -10.46
CA ASP A 263 39.00 3.72 -9.05
C ASP A 263 37.92 4.51 -8.32
N ALA A 264 37.81 5.83 -8.54
CA ALA A 264 36.78 6.63 -7.89
C ALA A 264 35.38 6.28 -8.44
N TYR A 265 35.27 6.06 -9.75
CA TYR A 265 34.02 5.61 -10.38
C TYR A 265 33.59 4.22 -9.90
N ARG A 266 34.54 3.27 -9.80
CA ARG A 266 34.29 1.93 -9.23
C ARG A 266 33.88 1.99 -7.76
N ASN A 267 34.58 2.79 -6.95
CA ASN A 267 34.29 2.92 -5.52
C ASN A 267 32.91 3.56 -5.28
N THR A 268 32.58 4.63 -6.02
CA THR A 268 31.25 5.26 -6.02
C THR A 268 30.15 4.27 -6.40
N THR A 269 30.39 3.44 -7.42
CA THR A 269 29.46 2.38 -7.83
C THR A 269 29.27 1.34 -6.74
N ASN A 270 30.37 0.85 -6.15
CA ASN A 270 30.36 -0.12 -5.06
C ASN A 270 29.69 0.42 -3.78
N ASP A 271 29.80 1.72 -3.50
CA ASP A 271 29.14 2.35 -2.36
C ASP A 271 27.61 2.37 -2.53
N CYS A 272 27.11 2.60 -3.74
CA CYS A 272 25.67 2.43 -4.03
C CYS A 272 25.24 0.97 -3.99
N LEU A 273 26.02 0.04 -4.58
CA LEU A 273 25.71 -1.39 -4.54
C LEU A 273 25.65 -1.93 -3.09
N ALA A 274 26.49 -1.42 -2.20
CA ALA A 274 26.55 -1.80 -0.79
C ALA A 274 25.44 -1.23 0.10
N VAL A 275 24.64 -0.26 -0.39
CA VAL A 275 23.50 0.33 0.34
C VAL A 275 22.18 -0.12 -0.32
N PRO A 276 21.34 -0.94 0.34
CA PRO A 276 20.13 -1.49 -0.27
C PRO A 276 19.12 -0.43 -0.76
N ARG A 277 19.03 0.71 -0.06
CA ARG A 277 18.20 1.86 -0.45
C ARG A 277 18.88 2.82 -1.44
N CYS A 278 20.09 2.53 -1.93
CA CYS A 278 20.64 3.26 -3.05
C CYS A 278 20.11 2.69 -4.36
N THR A 279 19.08 3.32 -4.94
CA THR A 279 18.31 2.69 -6.04
C THR A 279 18.87 2.99 -7.44
N GLY A 280 19.89 3.85 -7.55
CA GLY A 280 20.59 4.05 -8.82
C GLY A 280 21.59 5.20 -8.86
N ILE A 281 22.26 5.31 -10.01
CA ILE A 281 23.32 6.27 -10.29
C ILE A 281 23.01 6.99 -11.61
N THR A 282 23.11 8.31 -11.61
CA THR A 282 23.01 9.16 -12.80
C THR A 282 24.35 9.83 -13.04
N VAL A 283 24.88 9.80 -14.26
CA VAL A 283 26.07 10.59 -14.65
C VAL A 283 25.68 11.88 -15.36
N TRP A 284 26.36 13.00 -15.10
CA TRP A 284 25.95 14.33 -15.58
C TRP A 284 26.39 14.63 -17.02
N GLY A 285 25.87 13.82 -17.94
CA GLY A 285 26.09 13.87 -19.38
C GLY A 285 26.52 12.52 -19.95
N ILE A 286 26.66 12.46 -21.28
CA ILE A 286 27.01 11.23 -22.00
C ILE A 286 28.51 11.20 -22.35
N ARG A 287 28.95 12.04 -23.30
CA ARG A 287 30.36 12.19 -23.69
C ARG A 287 31.01 13.31 -22.90
N ASP A 288 32.33 13.29 -22.73
CA ASP A 288 33.10 14.40 -22.14
C ASP A 288 32.79 15.75 -22.81
N SER A 289 32.55 15.77 -24.13
CA SER A 289 32.12 16.95 -24.89
C SER A 289 30.69 17.44 -24.59
N ASP A 290 29.83 16.59 -24.01
CA ASP A 290 28.48 16.95 -23.59
C ASP A 290 28.42 17.55 -22.18
N SER A 291 29.47 17.37 -21.37
CA SER A 291 29.51 17.82 -19.97
C SER A 291 29.59 19.34 -19.84
N TRP A 292 28.87 19.90 -18.87
CA TRP A 292 29.06 21.26 -18.37
C TRP A 292 30.50 21.57 -17.90
N ARG A 293 31.28 20.52 -17.61
CA ARG A 293 32.70 20.56 -17.21
C ARG A 293 33.59 19.80 -18.21
N SER A 294 33.33 19.93 -19.51
CA SER A 294 34.08 19.24 -20.57
C SER A 294 35.61 19.37 -20.47
N GLY A 295 36.12 20.51 -20.00
CA GLY A 295 37.56 20.72 -19.75
C GLY A 295 38.17 19.83 -18.66
N GLU A 296 37.37 19.15 -17.85
CA GLU A 296 37.80 18.18 -16.84
C GLU A 296 37.73 16.72 -17.34
N SER A 297 37.25 16.48 -18.56
CA SER A 297 37.00 15.13 -19.13
C SER A 297 36.38 14.13 -18.11
N PRO A 298 35.24 14.46 -17.49
CA PRO A 298 34.87 13.85 -16.22
C PRO A 298 33.88 12.67 -16.34
N LEU A 299 33.47 12.28 -17.55
CA LEU A 299 32.40 11.30 -17.80
C LEU A 299 32.93 9.92 -18.28
N LEU A 300 32.02 9.00 -18.62
CA LEU A 300 32.34 7.60 -18.98
C LEU A 300 32.69 7.40 -20.46
N PHE A 301 32.32 8.33 -21.34
CA PHE A 301 32.63 8.28 -22.77
C PHE A 301 33.49 9.47 -23.19
N ASN A 302 34.48 9.24 -24.07
CA ASN A 302 35.26 10.31 -24.65
C ASN A 302 34.43 11.14 -25.65
N SER A 303 34.94 12.29 -26.09
CA SER A 303 34.24 13.22 -27.00
C SER A 303 33.79 12.60 -28.32
N SER A 304 34.40 11.50 -28.76
CA SER A 304 34.05 10.76 -29.97
C SER A 304 33.05 9.60 -29.72
N GLY A 305 32.56 9.44 -28.49
CA GLY A 305 31.63 8.37 -28.11
C GLY A 305 32.27 7.03 -27.73
N GLY A 306 33.60 6.95 -27.67
CA GLY A 306 34.32 5.75 -27.22
C GLY A 306 34.29 5.57 -25.71
N LYS A 307 34.13 4.32 -25.24
CA LYS A 307 34.19 3.95 -23.81
C LYS A 307 35.56 4.29 -23.22
N LYS A 308 35.59 4.90 -22.04
CA LYS A 308 36.82 5.18 -21.26
C LYS A 308 37.09 4.06 -20.26
N ALA A 309 38.31 3.97 -19.72
CA ALA A 309 38.65 3.00 -18.67
C ALA A 309 37.76 3.11 -17.40
N ALA A 310 37.09 4.25 -17.17
CA ALA A 310 36.08 4.39 -16.12
C ALA A 310 34.78 3.64 -16.45
N TYR A 311 34.35 3.64 -17.72
CA TYR A 311 33.18 2.87 -18.16
C TYR A 311 33.36 1.39 -17.81
N ASP A 312 34.50 0.80 -18.18
CA ASP A 312 34.76 -0.62 -17.96
C ASP A 312 34.83 -0.95 -16.45
N ALA A 313 35.35 -0.02 -15.65
CA ALA A 313 35.41 -0.17 -14.19
C ALA A 313 34.03 -0.07 -13.51
N VAL A 314 33.12 0.76 -14.02
CA VAL A 314 31.71 0.80 -13.57
C VAL A 314 30.97 -0.46 -14.01
N LEU A 315 31.09 -0.86 -15.28
CA LEU A 315 30.42 -2.05 -15.80
C LEU A 315 30.87 -3.32 -15.05
N ALA A 316 32.19 -3.45 -14.80
CA ALA A 316 32.73 -4.54 -13.99
C ALA A 316 32.22 -4.52 -12.54
N ALA A 317 32.05 -3.33 -11.94
CA ALA A 317 31.50 -3.21 -10.59
C ALA A 317 30.04 -3.70 -10.53
N LEU A 318 29.18 -3.22 -11.43
CA LEU A 318 27.77 -3.62 -11.54
C LEU A 318 27.63 -5.15 -11.76
N ASN A 319 28.47 -5.72 -12.63
CA ASN A 319 28.51 -7.16 -12.91
C ASN A 319 29.16 -8.01 -11.79
N SER A 320 29.81 -7.38 -10.79
CA SER A 320 30.46 -8.08 -9.66
C SER A 320 29.59 -8.18 -8.41
N GLY A 321 28.42 -7.53 -8.39
CA GLY A 321 27.46 -7.64 -7.28
C GLY A 321 26.92 -9.06 -7.17
N THR A 322 26.99 -9.65 -5.96
CA THR A 322 26.31 -10.92 -5.66
C THR A 322 24.81 -10.77 -5.89
N PRO A 323 24.15 -11.63 -6.68
CA PRO A 323 22.72 -11.49 -6.96
C PRO A 323 21.89 -11.53 -5.67
N ASN A 324 21.20 -10.44 -5.37
CA ASN A 324 20.04 -10.47 -4.47
C ASN A 324 18.88 -11.08 -5.27
N PRO A 325 18.20 -12.14 -4.81
CA PRO A 325 17.31 -12.93 -5.67
C PRO A 325 16.04 -12.15 -6.08
N THR A 326 16.06 -11.58 -7.28
CA THR A 326 14.89 -10.93 -7.91
C THR A 326 14.93 -11.19 -9.41
N THR A 327 13.89 -11.82 -9.97
CA THR A 327 13.88 -12.34 -11.35
C THR A 327 13.02 -11.49 -12.30
N THR A 328 13.62 -10.87 -13.32
CA THR A 328 12.95 -10.42 -14.57
C THR A 328 14.02 -10.06 -15.67
N PRO A 329 13.68 -9.74 -16.94
CA PRO A 329 13.48 -10.68 -18.06
C PRO A 329 14.37 -10.37 -19.30
N PRO A 330 14.19 -11.06 -20.46
CA PRO A 330 14.60 -10.47 -21.74
C PRO A 330 13.58 -10.63 -22.89
N THR A 331 13.70 -9.77 -23.92
CA THR A 331 12.88 -9.78 -25.15
C THR A 331 13.71 -9.58 -26.42
N THR A 332 13.35 -10.27 -27.52
CA THR A 332 13.26 -9.73 -28.91
C THR A 332 12.74 -10.81 -29.88
N SER A 333 12.08 -10.41 -30.98
CA SER A 333 11.45 -11.31 -31.99
C SER A 333 12.19 -11.31 -33.33
N PRO A 334 11.86 -12.23 -34.28
CA PRO A 334 10.91 -11.82 -35.34
C PRO A 334 9.91 -12.90 -35.87
N THR A 335 8.68 -12.44 -36.10
CA THR A 335 7.67 -12.75 -37.16
C THR A 335 7.41 -14.17 -37.69
N THR A 336 6.17 -14.68 -37.48
CA THR A 336 5.26 -15.33 -38.47
C THR A 336 3.84 -15.49 -37.85
N THR A 337 2.78 -15.67 -38.65
CA THR A 337 1.35 -15.68 -38.20
C THR A 337 0.60 -17.00 -38.58
N PRO A 338 -0.58 -17.35 -37.99
CA PRO A 338 -1.01 -18.71 -37.58
C PRO A 338 -2.22 -19.23 -38.44
N PRO A 339 -3.17 -20.16 -38.05
CA PRO A 339 -3.46 -20.93 -36.80
C PRO A 339 -3.88 -22.41 -37.10
N PRO A 340 -4.83 -23.13 -36.41
CA PRO A 340 -5.29 -23.17 -34.99
C PRO A 340 -5.27 -24.61 -34.35
N GLY A 341 -5.60 -24.77 -33.06
CA GLY A 341 -6.10 -26.08 -32.53
C GLY A 341 -6.04 -26.32 -31.01
N GLY A 342 -7.08 -26.94 -30.43
CA GLY A 342 -7.16 -27.28 -28.99
C GLY A 342 -8.33 -28.20 -28.60
N SER A 343 -8.27 -29.50 -28.94
CA SER A 343 -9.32 -30.49 -28.63
C SER A 343 -8.77 -31.91 -28.46
N CYS A 344 -9.33 -32.70 -27.52
CA CYS A 344 -8.94 -34.11 -27.31
C CYS A 344 -9.91 -35.12 -27.93
N THR A 345 -9.42 -36.35 -28.12
CA THR A 345 -10.20 -37.52 -28.53
C THR A 345 -9.99 -38.67 -27.53
N ALA A 346 -10.99 -39.51 -27.31
CA ALA A 346 -10.89 -40.66 -26.43
C ALA A 346 -11.52 -41.91 -27.07
N SER A 347 -10.93 -43.09 -26.83
CA SER A 347 -11.39 -44.37 -27.40
C SER A 347 -11.44 -45.48 -26.35
N THR A 348 -12.47 -46.34 -26.43
CA THR A 348 -12.67 -47.48 -25.51
C THR A 348 -12.01 -48.76 -26.03
N ALA A 349 -11.36 -49.51 -25.15
CA ALA A 349 -10.98 -50.91 -25.37
C ALA A 349 -11.69 -51.83 -24.36
N ALA A 350 -12.24 -52.95 -24.83
CA ALA A 350 -12.87 -53.94 -23.96
C ALA A 350 -11.82 -54.67 -23.12
N GLY A 351 -12.04 -54.74 -21.81
CA GLY A 351 -11.23 -55.55 -20.89
C GLY A 351 -11.85 -56.91 -20.62
N THR A 352 -11.39 -57.56 -19.54
CA THR A 352 -11.92 -58.85 -19.08
C THR A 352 -13.43 -58.79 -18.82
N VAL A 353 -14.15 -59.85 -19.23
CA VAL A 353 -15.60 -60.01 -19.10
C VAL A 353 -15.90 -61.19 -18.17
N TRP A 354 -16.86 -61.01 -17.27
CA TRP A 354 -17.43 -62.00 -16.37
C TRP A 354 -18.96 -62.05 -16.54
N GLY A 355 -19.62 -63.02 -15.92
CA GLY A 355 -21.08 -63.22 -16.09
C GLY A 355 -21.95 -62.04 -15.62
N ASP A 356 -21.49 -61.30 -14.59
CA ASP A 356 -22.20 -60.19 -13.96
C ASP A 356 -21.62 -58.79 -14.29
N ARG A 357 -20.40 -58.72 -14.86
CA ARG A 357 -19.67 -57.45 -15.08
C ARG A 357 -18.57 -57.55 -16.12
N TYR A 358 -18.11 -56.41 -16.65
CA TYR A 358 -16.93 -56.33 -17.51
C TYR A 358 -16.12 -55.06 -17.27
N ASN A 359 -14.84 -55.10 -17.61
CA ASN A 359 -13.94 -53.94 -17.56
C ASN A 359 -13.90 -53.21 -18.90
N THR A 360 -13.62 -51.92 -18.87
CA THR A 360 -13.36 -51.09 -20.05
C THR A 360 -12.21 -50.14 -19.76
N SER A 361 -11.23 -50.10 -20.66
CA SER A 361 -10.13 -49.13 -20.66
C SER A 361 -10.45 -48.00 -21.63
N VAL A 362 -10.00 -46.78 -21.34
CA VAL A 362 -10.19 -45.60 -22.17
C VAL A 362 -8.87 -44.86 -22.31
N THR A 363 -8.39 -44.74 -23.54
CA THR A 363 -7.16 -43.99 -23.87
C THR A 363 -7.53 -42.64 -24.47
N VAL A 364 -6.82 -41.59 -24.06
CA VAL A 364 -7.07 -40.19 -24.45
C VAL A 364 -5.88 -39.63 -25.22
N SER A 365 -6.14 -38.95 -26.33
CA SER A 365 -5.14 -38.35 -27.21
C SER A 365 -5.50 -36.89 -27.54
N GLY A 366 -4.50 -36.09 -27.92
CA GLY A 366 -4.67 -34.68 -28.29
C GLY A 366 -4.63 -33.67 -27.14
N ALA A 367 -4.63 -34.10 -25.87
CA ALA A 367 -4.39 -33.22 -24.72
C ALA A 367 -3.69 -33.95 -23.56
N SER A 368 -2.92 -33.22 -22.75
CA SER A 368 -2.28 -33.71 -21.51
C SER A 368 -3.10 -33.43 -20.25
N SER A 369 -3.97 -32.41 -20.27
CA SER A 369 -5.09 -32.24 -19.32
C SER A 369 -6.41 -32.47 -20.06
N TRP A 370 -7.27 -33.32 -19.53
CA TRP A 370 -8.51 -33.71 -20.17
C TRP A 370 -9.61 -34.08 -19.17
N THR A 371 -10.85 -33.81 -19.57
CA THR A 371 -12.07 -34.37 -18.96
C THR A 371 -12.78 -35.24 -19.99
N VAL A 372 -13.08 -36.50 -19.65
CA VAL A 372 -13.82 -37.45 -20.49
C VAL A 372 -15.08 -37.92 -19.76
N VAL A 373 -16.23 -37.87 -20.42
CA VAL A 373 -17.49 -38.39 -19.86
C VAL A 373 -17.89 -39.69 -20.57
N VAL A 374 -18.29 -40.69 -19.80
CA VAL A 374 -18.67 -42.02 -20.27
C VAL A 374 -19.98 -42.46 -19.64
N ALA A 375 -20.91 -42.97 -20.44
CA ALA A 375 -22.23 -43.44 -19.99
C ALA A 375 -22.42 -44.94 -20.25
N VAL A 376 -23.11 -45.63 -19.34
CA VAL A 376 -23.55 -47.03 -19.47
C VAL A 376 -25.07 -47.10 -19.49
N THR A 377 -25.63 -48.13 -20.13
CA THR A 377 -27.08 -48.21 -20.37
C THR A 377 -27.78 -48.87 -19.19
N ALA A 378 -28.69 -48.16 -18.52
CA ALA A 378 -29.49 -48.73 -17.43
C ALA A 378 -30.15 -50.06 -17.88
N PRO A 379 -30.15 -51.12 -17.05
CA PRO A 379 -29.83 -51.16 -15.63
C PRO A 379 -28.33 -51.23 -15.27
N GLN A 380 -27.41 -51.23 -16.24
CA GLN A 380 -25.96 -51.27 -15.99
C GLN A 380 -25.51 -50.14 -15.06
N ARG A 381 -24.49 -50.38 -14.24
CA ARG A 381 -23.87 -49.36 -13.37
C ARG A 381 -22.36 -49.52 -13.33
N ILE A 382 -21.62 -48.43 -13.25
CA ILE A 382 -20.18 -48.39 -13.05
C ILE A 382 -19.90 -48.52 -11.56
N SER A 383 -19.09 -49.52 -11.17
CA SER A 383 -18.82 -49.85 -9.76
C SER A 383 -17.44 -49.42 -9.28
N THR A 384 -16.47 -49.27 -10.19
CA THR A 384 -15.06 -49.16 -9.84
C THR A 384 -14.31 -48.47 -10.97
N THR A 385 -13.32 -47.64 -10.64
CA THR A 385 -12.58 -46.80 -11.58
C THR A 385 -11.11 -46.67 -11.17
N TRP A 386 -10.18 -46.54 -12.12
CA TRP A 386 -8.75 -46.39 -11.85
C TRP A 386 -8.04 -45.49 -12.87
N SER A 387 -6.85 -45.00 -12.49
CA SER A 387 -5.96 -44.15 -13.30
C SER A 387 -6.57 -42.83 -13.81
N GLY A 388 -7.40 -42.20 -12.98
CA GLY A 388 -7.91 -40.85 -13.18
C GLY A 388 -8.76 -40.39 -11.98
N SER A 389 -9.12 -39.11 -11.94
CA SER A 389 -10.04 -38.56 -10.93
C SER A 389 -11.49 -38.74 -11.38
N ALA A 390 -12.15 -39.76 -10.86
CA ALA A 390 -13.51 -40.14 -11.21
C ALA A 390 -14.57 -39.40 -10.37
N SER A 391 -15.68 -39.05 -11.02
CA SER A 391 -16.94 -38.66 -10.39
C SER A 391 -18.08 -39.38 -11.08
N LEU A 392 -18.95 -40.05 -10.31
CA LEU A 392 -20.11 -40.77 -10.81
C LEU A 392 -21.39 -39.99 -10.47
N ASN A 393 -22.40 -40.04 -11.36
CA ASN A 393 -23.74 -39.59 -11.01
C ASN A 393 -24.35 -40.48 -9.91
N SER A 394 -25.40 -40.00 -9.23
CA SER A 394 -26.08 -40.71 -8.13
C SER A 394 -26.62 -42.10 -8.52
N ASN A 395 -26.84 -42.36 -9.80
CA ASN A 395 -27.28 -43.66 -10.32
C ASN A 395 -26.12 -44.58 -10.74
N GLY A 396 -24.88 -44.10 -10.76
CA GLY A 396 -23.71 -44.85 -11.24
C GLY A 396 -23.73 -45.16 -12.75
N THR A 397 -24.60 -44.51 -13.53
CA THR A 397 -24.73 -44.73 -14.99
C THR A 397 -23.85 -43.82 -15.82
N VAL A 398 -23.34 -42.72 -15.25
CA VAL A 398 -22.48 -41.75 -15.95
C VAL A 398 -21.25 -41.45 -15.10
N LEU A 399 -20.08 -41.61 -15.71
CA LEU A 399 -18.75 -41.35 -15.17
C LEU A 399 -18.15 -40.12 -15.85
N THR A 400 -17.80 -39.10 -15.08
CA THR A 400 -16.88 -38.04 -15.51
C THR A 400 -15.49 -38.38 -14.97
N MET A 401 -14.51 -38.56 -15.85
CA MET A 401 -13.13 -38.84 -15.50
C MET A 401 -12.22 -37.69 -15.91
N ARG A 402 -11.34 -37.25 -15.00
CA ARG A 402 -10.32 -36.23 -15.28
C ARG A 402 -8.91 -36.78 -15.18
N SER A 403 -8.01 -36.24 -15.99
CA SER A 403 -6.57 -36.45 -15.85
C SER A 403 -6.11 -36.05 -14.44
N ASN A 404 -5.42 -36.97 -13.74
CA ASN A 404 -4.91 -36.76 -12.38
C ASN A 404 -3.37 -36.88 -12.29
N GLY A 405 -2.68 -36.75 -13.42
CA GLY A 405 -1.24 -36.98 -13.55
C GLY A 405 -0.82 -38.45 -13.80
N SER A 406 -1.73 -39.43 -13.68
CA SER A 406 -1.43 -40.86 -13.89
C SER A 406 -1.30 -41.29 -15.37
N GLY A 407 -1.05 -40.35 -16.28
CA GLY A 407 -1.04 -40.56 -17.73
C GLY A 407 -2.41 -40.45 -18.41
N ASN A 408 -2.43 -40.74 -19.72
CA ASN A 408 -3.58 -40.53 -20.60
C ASN A 408 -4.41 -41.82 -20.85
N THR A 409 -4.47 -42.73 -19.87
CA THR A 409 -5.33 -43.92 -19.98
C THR A 409 -5.90 -44.28 -18.62
N PHE A 410 -7.22 -44.41 -18.57
CA PHE A 410 -7.97 -44.77 -17.38
C PHE A 410 -8.84 -45.99 -17.63
N GLY A 411 -9.42 -46.58 -16.59
CA GLY A 411 -10.38 -47.67 -16.79
C GLY A 411 -11.45 -47.73 -15.71
N PHE A 412 -12.49 -48.51 -15.99
CA PHE A 412 -13.63 -48.71 -15.10
C PHE A 412 -14.31 -50.06 -15.31
N THR A 413 -15.03 -50.51 -14.28
CA THR A 413 -15.82 -51.74 -14.26
C THR A 413 -17.30 -51.42 -14.37
N THR A 414 -17.99 -52.06 -15.33
CA THR A 414 -19.44 -51.96 -15.51
C THR A 414 -20.11 -53.26 -15.06
N MET A 415 -20.98 -53.17 -14.06
CA MET A 415 -21.92 -54.22 -13.68
C MET A 415 -23.04 -54.30 -14.72
N THR A 416 -23.35 -55.49 -15.22
CA THR A 416 -24.34 -55.69 -16.30
C THR A 416 -25.78 -55.54 -15.80
N ASN A 417 -26.06 -55.95 -14.55
CA ASN A 417 -27.37 -55.89 -13.90
C ASN A 417 -28.54 -56.43 -14.77
N GLY A 418 -28.29 -57.47 -15.56
CA GLY A 418 -29.26 -58.05 -16.49
C GLY A 418 -29.16 -57.56 -17.95
N ASN A 419 -28.33 -56.57 -18.26
CA ASN A 419 -28.00 -56.17 -19.63
C ASN A 419 -26.50 -56.35 -19.90
N SER A 420 -26.13 -57.51 -20.47
CA SER A 420 -24.75 -57.87 -20.81
C SER A 420 -24.34 -57.53 -22.25
N SER A 421 -25.27 -57.07 -23.09
CA SER A 421 -25.03 -56.71 -24.50
C SER A 421 -24.70 -55.24 -24.72
N ALA A 422 -25.26 -54.32 -23.91
CA ALA A 422 -24.90 -52.90 -24.00
C ALA A 422 -23.42 -52.66 -23.64
N ARG A 423 -22.82 -51.62 -24.22
CA ARG A 423 -21.41 -51.23 -24.01
C ARG A 423 -21.32 -49.74 -23.66
N PRO A 424 -20.30 -49.32 -22.88
CA PRO A 424 -20.17 -47.93 -22.46
C PRO A 424 -19.92 -47.03 -23.66
N GLN A 425 -20.56 -45.86 -23.70
CA GLN A 425 -20.40 -44.86 -24.75
C GLN A 425 -19.64 -43.67 -24.18
N ILE A 426 -18.58 -43.22 -24.87
CA ILE A 426 -17.93 -41.95 -24.55
C ILE A 426 -18.86 -40.84 -25.07
N SER A 427 -19.32 -39.99 -24.17
CA SER A 427 -20.24 -38.89 -24.48
C SER A 427 -19.52 -37.55 -24.69
N SER A 428 -18.31 -37.37 -24.17
CA SER A 428 -17.44 -36.23 -24.51
C SER A 428 -15.96 -36.47 -24.17
N CYS A 429 -15.07 -35.76 -24.88
CA CYS A 429 -13.68 -35.50 -24.50
C CYS A 429 -13.46 -33.99 -24.63
N ALA A 430 -13.05 -33.32 -23.56
CA ALA A 430 -12.66 -31.92 -23.57
C ALA A 430 -11.19 -31.78 -23.13
N GLY A 431 -10.36 -31.19 -24.00
CA GLY A 431 -9.03 -30.71 -23.64
C GLY A 431 -9.19 -29.29 -23.10
N GLU A 432 -8.60 -29.00 -21.93
CA GLU A 432 -8.90 -27.76 -21.21
C GLU A 432 -8.14 -26.57 -21.80
N SER A 433 -8.86 -25.77 -22.59
CA SER A 433 -8.53 -24.38 -22.95
C SER A 433 -9.80 -23.54 -22.80
N GLY A 434 -9.73 -22.40 -22.09
CA GLY A 434 -10.90 -21.55 -21.79
C GLY A 434 -10.80 -20.16 -22.43
N PRO A 435 -11.82 -19.26 -22.29
CA PRO A 435 -13.04 -19.38 -21.46
C PRO A 435 -14.40 -18.88 -22.08
N ASN A 436 -15.54 -19.21 -21.42
CA ASN A 436 -16.87 -18.52 -21.41
C ASN A 436 -17.75 -18.46 -22.73
N PRO A 437 -19.05 -18.02 -22.76
CA PRO A 437 -20.06 -17.67 -21.72
C PRO A 437 -21.59 -18.06 -21.95
N THR A 438 -22.50 -17.63 -21.03
CA THR A 438 -24.00 -17.37 -21.14
C THR A 438 -25.03 -18.54 -21.20
N THR A 439 -26.28 -18.52 -20.65
CA THR A 439 -27.16 -17.55 -19.89
C THR A 439 -28.25 -18.27 -19.03
N GLY A 440 -28.82 -17.61 -17.99
CA GLY A 440 -29.69 -18.14 -16.86
C GLY A 440 -31.13 -18.66 -17.15
N PRO A 441 -32.16 -18.57 -16.23
CA PRO A 441 -32.23 -17.86 -14.93
C PRO A 441 -32.91 -18.59 -13.72
N THR A 442 -32.46 -18.36 -12.48
CA THR A 442 -33.22 -18.19 -11.20
C THR A 442 -32.22 -18.04 -10.03
N GLN A 443 -32.58 -17.36 -8.93
CA GLN A 443 -31.61 -16.79 -7.97
C GLN A 443 -31.51 -17.55 -6.64
N GLN A 444 -30.34 -18.14 -6.33
CA GLN A 444 -29.66 -18.14 -5.01
C GLN A 444 -28.26 -18.81 -5.15
N PRO A 445 -27.40 -18.75 -4.11
CA PRO A 445 -26.35 -17.73 -3.91
C PRO A 445 -25.02 -18.06 -4.62
N THR A 446 -24.22 -17.02 -4.90
CA THR A 446 -22.96 -17.11 -5.66
C THR A 446 -21.78 -17.70 -4.89
N SER A 447 -21.00 -18.54 -5.55
CA SER A 447 -19.66 -18.95 -5.11
C SER A 447 -18.64 -17.79 -5.23
N PRO A 448 -17.53 -17.78 -4.47
CA PRO A 448 -16.53 -16.71 -4.57
C PRO A 448 -15.80 -16.71 -5.93
N PRO A 449 -15.45 -15.54 -6.49
CA PRO A 449 -14.61 -15.42 -7.69
C PRO A 449 -13.21 -16.00 -7.48
N THR A 450 -12.70 -16.71 -8.49
CA THR A 450 -11.34 -17.30 -8.49
C THR A 450 -10.31 -16.51 -9.31
N SER A 451 -10.64 -15.27 -9.69
CA SER A 451 -9.72 -14.31 -10.29
C SER A 451 -9.42 -13.18 -9.31
N ALA A 452 -8.14 -12.81 -9.15
CA ALA A 452 -7.79 -11.54 -8.53
C ALA A 452 -8.57 -10.41 -9.24
N PRO A 453 -9.14 -9.43 -8.50
CA PRO A 453 -9.93 -8.38 -9.14
C PRO A 453 -9.08 -7.64 -10.20
N PRO A 454 -9.67 -7.26 -11.35
CA PRO A 454 -8.93 -6.49 -12.34
C PRO A 454 -8.42 -5.20 -11.70
N GLY A 455 -7.12 -4.93 -11.87
CA GLY A 455 -6.47 -3.76 -11.29
C GLY A 455 -7.23 -2.48 -11.66
N ASN A 456 -7.60 -1.72 -10.64
CA ASN A 456 -8.53 -0.60 -10.74
C ASN A 456 -7.96 0.52 -11.64
N PRO A 457 -8.40 0.67 -12.91
CA PRO A 457 -7.69 1.52 -13.87
C PRO A 457 -8.09 2.99 -13.78
N THR A 458 -9.07 3.34 -12.94
CA THR A 458 -9.75 4.64 -12.95
C THR A 458 -10.10 5.19 -11.56
N TRP A 459 -9.37 4.79 -10.51
CA TRP A 459 -9.59 5.31 -9.14
C TRP A 459 -9.55 6.85 -9.13
N GLY A 460 -10.63 7.47 -8.63
CA GLY A 460 -10.80 8.93 -8.57
C GLY A 460 -11.04 9.63 -9.91
N THR A 461 -11.00 8.92 -11.05
CA THR A 461 -11.10 9.53 -12.38
C THR A 461 -12.37 9.17 -13.14
N ALA A 462 -12.97 8.00 -12.90
CA ALA A 462 -14.22 7.60 -13.54
C ALA A 462 -15.14 6.80 -12.63
N LEU A 463 -16.44 6.86 -12.90
CA LEU A 463 -17.45 5.98 -12.32
C LEU A 463 -17.22 4.51 -12.74
N PRO A 464 -17.80 3.53 -12.01
CA PRO A 464 -17.71 2.13 -12.38
C PRO A 464 -18.28 1.82 -13.77
N PRO A 465 -17.83 0.74 -14.43
CA PRO A 465 -18.39 0.31 -15.70
C PRO A 465 -19.91 0.13 -15.63
N ALA A 466 -20.62 0.62 -16.65
CA ALA A 466 -22.06 0.47 -16.75
C ALA A 466 -22.46 -1.02 -16.70
N GLY A 467 -23.31 -1.39 -15.75
CA GLY A 467 -23.73 -2.77 -15.51
C GLY A 467 -22.86 -3.56 -14.53
N ALA A 468 -21.81 -2.97 -13.94
CA ALA A 468 -21.11 -3.58 -12.81
C ALA A 468 -22.06 -3.76 -11.60
N ALA A 469 -21.95 -4.88 -10.90
CA ALA A 469 -22.75 -5.15 -9.71
C ALA A 469 -22.29 -4.24 -8.56
N ALA A 470 -23.15 -3.34 -8.07
CA ALA A 470 -22.85 -2.48 -6.93
C ALA A 470 -23.16 -3.17 -5.60
N SER A 471 -22.33 -2.94 -4.59
CA SER A 471 -22.69 -3.19 -3.18
C SER A 471 -23.71 -2.17 -2.68
N ARG A 472 -24.36 -2.49 -1.56
CA ARG A 472 -25.24 -1.55 -0.84
C ARG A 472 -24.44 -0.34 -0.36
N ALA A 473 -23.21 -0.54 0.12
CA ALA A 473 -22.31 0.54 0.51
C ALA A 473 -21.98 1.50 -0.65
N TYR A 474 -21.74 0.99 -1.86
CA TYR A 474 -21.52 1.85 -3.03
C TYR A 474 -22.80 2.61 -3.42
N THR A 475 -23.94 1.93 -3.39
CA THR A 475 -25.25 2.54 -3.68
C THR A 475 -25.59 3.69 -2.71
N LEU A 476 -25.21 3.57 -1.44
CA LEU A 476 -25.38 4.62 -0.43
C LEU A 476 -24.57 5.88 -0.74
N ILE A 477 -23.36 5.77 -1.30
CA ILE A 477 -22.53 6.95 -1.65
C ILE A 477 -22.77 7.48 -3.06
N ALA A 478 -23.40 6.71 -3.95
CA ALA A 478 -23.72 7.15 -5.31
C ALA A 478 -24.97 8.04 -5.39
N THR A 479 -25.62 8.31 -4.25
CA THR A 479 -26.79 9.19 -4.10
C THR A 479 -26.61 10.13 -2.91
N ALA A 480 -27.18 11.33 -2.98
CA ALA A 480 -27.11 12.30 -1.88
C ALA A 480 -27.86 11.78 -0.64
N ASN A 481 -27.14 11.45 0.43
CA ASN A 481 -27.70 10.69 1.56
C ASN A 481 -26.94 10.98 2.86
N GLU A 482 -27.65 11.31 3.94
CA GLU A 482 -27.08 11.57 5.28
C GLU A 482 -26.31 10.37 5.89
N LYS A 483 -26.63 9.14 5.46
CA LYS A 483 -25.89 7.91 5.85
C LYS A 483 -24.76 7.53 4.88
N GLY A 484 -24.75 8.14 3.70
CA GLY A 484 -23.77 7.92 2.64
C GLY A 484 -22.89 9.14 2.50
N TYR A 485 -23.13 9.94 1.46
CA TYR A 485 -22.52 11.24 1.28
C TYR A 485 -23.57 12.30 0.94
N LEU A 486 -23.63 13.38 1.74
CA LEU A 486 -24.50 14.54 1.51
C LEU A 486 -23.65 15.81 1.47
N PRO A 487 -23.24 16.29 0.27
CA PRO A 487 -22.30 17.38 0.16
C PRO A 487 -22.90 18.73 0.53
N ARG A 488 -22.11 19.55 1.23
CA ARG A 488 -22.42 20.93 1.59
C ARG A 488 -22.07 21.89 0.45
N SER A 489 -22.50 23.14 0.57
CA SER A 489 -22.17 24.20 -0.39
C SER A 489 -20.65 24.41 -0.50
N GLY A 490 -20.05 24.04 -1.64
CA GLY A 490 -18.61 24.15 -1.90
C GLY A 490 -17.83 22.85 -1.71
N GLU A 491 -18.48 21.77 -1.29
CA GLU A 491 -17.91 20.42 -1.27
C GLU A 491 -18.03 19.72 -2.63
N CYS A 492 -17.36 18.57 -2.77
CA CYS A 492 -17.42 17.76 -3.98
C CYS A 492 -18.83 17.23 -4.26
N SER A 493 -19.17 17.01 -5.53
CA SER A 493 -20.45 16.37 -5.86
C SER A 493 -20.44 14.89 -5.50
N VAL A 494 -21.64 14.33 -5.31
CA VAL A 494 -21.87 12.88 -5.18
C VAL A 494 -21.24 12.10 -6.33
N GLU A 495 -21.28 12.64 -7.55
CA GLU A 495 -20.65 12.02 -8.72
C GLU A 495 -19.12 11.95 -8.60
N ILE A 496 -18.47 13.03 -8.13
CA ILE A 496 -17.01 13.07 -7.92
C ILE A 496 -16.63 12.04 -6.84
N HIS A 497 -17.35 12.03 -5.73
CA HIS A 497 -17.17 11.08 -4.63
C HIS A 497 -17.35 9.62 -5.11
N ALA A 498 -18.34 9.35 -5.96
CA ALA A 498 -18.62 8.02 -6.51
C ALA A 498 -17.54 7.49 -7.49
N ARG A 499 -16.54 8.29 -7.88
CA ARG A 499 -15.35 7.85 -8.65
C ARG A 499 -14.31 7.12 -7.78
N TYR A 500 -14.46 7.17 -6.45
CA TYR A 500 -13.58 6.52 -5.50
C TYR A 500 -14.13 5.15 -5.10
N TRP A 501 -13.98 4.19 -6.01
CA TRP A 501 -14.50 2.83 -5.88
C TRP A 501 -13.41 1.77 -6.11
N THR A 502 -13.69 0.53 -5.70
CA THR A 502 -12.87 -0.66 -6.00
C THR A 502 -13.75 -1.90 -6.18
N TYR A 503 -13.21 -2.98 -6.74
CA TYR A 503 -13.85 -4.29 -6.67
C TYR A 503 -13.53 -4.98 -5.34
N GLY A 504 -14.55 -5.54 -4.70
CA GLY A 504 -14.40 -6.42 -3.54
C GLY A 504 -14.06 -7.85 -3.95
N PRO A 505 -13.69 -8.72 -2.98
CA PRO A 505 -13.42 -10.13 -3.24
C PRO A 505 -14.58 -10.93 -3.87
N ASP A 506 -15.83 -10.47 -3.74
CA ASP A 506 -17.02 -11.06 -4.35
C ASP A 506 -17.29 -10.57 -5.79
N GLY A 507 -16.48 -9.64 -6.30
CA GLY A 507 -16.63 -9.03 -7.62
C GLY A 507 -17.63 -7.87 -7.69
N LYS A 508 -18.27 -7.47 -6.57
CA LYS A 508 -19.08 -6.25 -6.51
C LYS A 508 -18.19 -5.01 -6.42
N VAL A 509 -18.75 -3.87 -6.79
CA VAL A 509 -18.18 -2.53 -6.63
C VAL A 509 -18.47 -2.01 -5.22
N TYR A 510 -17.44 -1.49 -4.56
CA TYR A 510 -17.48 -0.89 -3.22
C TYR A 510 -16.91 0.53 -3.25
N PRO A 511 -17.29 1.41 -2.31
CA PRO A 511 -16.48 2.58 -1.99
C PRO A 511 -15.07 2.14 -1.57
N THR A 512 -14.11 3.02 -1.77
CA THR A 512 -12.77 2.88 -1.20
C THR A 512 -12.24 4.25 -0.77
N TRP A 513 -11.02 4.28 -0.23
CA TRP A 513 -10.37 5.49 0.24
C TRP A 513 -10.31 6.57 -0.84
N HIS A 514 -10.55 7.82 -0.42
CA HIS A 514 -10.36 9.03 -1.21
C HIS A 514 -9.52 10.04 -0.39
N PRO A 515 -8.76 10.94 -1.03
CA PRO A 515 -8.07 12.02 -0.34
C PRO A 515 -9.10 13.02 0.22
N ASN A 516 -8.74 13.86 1.20
CA ASN A 516 -9.66 14.85 1.78
C ASN A 516 -10.09 15.94 0.76
N ARG A 517 -9.30 16.12 -0.30
CA ARG A 517 -9.51 17.07 -1.40
C ARG A 517 -9.30 16.38 -2.74
N ASP A 518 -10.27 16.50 -3.64
CA ASP A 518 -10.20 15.98 -5.01
C ASP A 518 -9.22 16.80 -5.88
N PRO A 519 -8.56 16.21 -6.90
CA PRO A 519 -7.70 16.95 -7.83
C PRO A 519 -8.38 18.12 -8.56
N SER A 520 -9.71 18.12 -8.73
CA SER A 520 -10.48 19.27 -9.24
C SER A 520 -10.54 20.46 -8.27
N GLY A 521 -10.19 20.24 -7.01
CA GLY A 521 -10.02 21.26 -5.99
C GLY A 521 -11.17 21.40 -4.98
N CYS A 522 -12.23 20.61 -5.08
CA CYS A 522 -13.28 20.50 -4.07
C CYS A 522 -12.83 19.64 -2.87
N ASN A 523 -13.40 19.86 -1.68
CA ASN A 523 -13.16 19.04 -0.50
C ASN A 523 -14.35 18.10 -0.25
N PHE A 524 -14.12 16.95 0.38
CA PHE A 524 -15.18 15.97 0.69
C PHE A 524 -15.86 16.16 2.05
N GLY A 525 -15.51 17.19 2.81
CA GLY A 525 -16.06 17.46 4.15
C GLY A 525 -15.55 16.54 5.27
N HIS A 526 -14.98 15.38 4.91
CA HIS A 526 -14.51 14.34 5.83
C HIS A 526 -13.21 13.68 5.34
N GLU A 527 -12.65 12.77 6.14
CA GLU A 527 -11.40 12.05 5.87
C GLU A 527 -11.54 10.53 6.09
N HIS A 528 -10.64 9.77 5.49
CA HIS A 528 -10.58 8.30 5.60
C HIS A 528 -9.26 7.77 6.15
N GLY A 529 -8.50 8.57 6.89
CA GLY A 529 -7.18 8.19 7.37
C GLY A 529 -6.10 8.12 6.28
N ASP A 530 -5.10 7.25 6.49
CA ASP A 530 -3.91 7.12 5.64
C ASP A 530 -4.25 6.70 4.20
N ASP A 531 -3.48 7.20 3.23
CA ASP A 531 -3.45 6.63 1.89
C ASP A 531 -2.94 5.17 1.97
N PRO A 532 -3.67 4.18 1.42
CA PRO A 532 -3.23 2.79 1.46
C PRO A 532 -2.06 2.50 0.50
N ARG A 533 -1.86 3.31 -0.55
CA ARG A 533 -0.90 3.03 -1.65
C ARG A 533 0.56 2.91 -1.22
N PRO A 534 1.08 3.71 -0.26
CA PRO A 534 2.46 3.58 0.21
C PRO A 534 2.73 2.36 1.10
N SER A 535 1.73 1.53 1.40
CA SER A 535 1.96 0.33 2.21
C SER A 535 2.75 -0.73 1.45
N ASP A 536 3.72 -1.35 2.13
CA ASP A 536 4.44 -2.54 1.61
C ASP A 536 3.49 -3.74 1.43
N LEU A 537 2.27 -3.68 2.00
CA LEU A 537 1.18 -4.64 1.81
C LEU A 537 0.16 -4.26 0.72
N PHE A 538 0.24 -3.07 0.12
CA PHE A 538 -0.77 -2.60 -0.84
C PHE A 538 -0.86 -3.50 -2.08
N SER A 539 0.27 -4.05 -2.53
CA SER A 539 0.33 -4.97 -3.67
C SER A 539 -0.42 -6.30 -3.44
N THR A 540 -0.60 -6.72 -2.19
CA THR A 540 -1.27 -7.99 -1.83
C THR A 540 -2.65 -7.81 -1.18
N ALA A 541 -2.93 -6.63 -0.63
CA ALA A 541 -4.22 -6.26 -0.04
C ALA A 541 -5.12 -5.48 -1.01
N GLY A 542 -4.53 -4.67 -1.89
CA GLY A 542 -5.24 -3.77 -2.81
C GLY A 542 -5.94 -2.60 -2.10
N TRP A 543 -6.85 -1.97 -2.85
CA TRP A 543 -7.74 -0.93 -2.31
C TRP A 543 -8.72 -1.53 -1.28
N PRO A 544 -8.82 -1.00 -0.06
CA PRO A 544 -9.75 -1.51 0.95
C PRO A 544 -11.20 -1.30 0.50
N ALA A 545 -11.94 -2.39 0.33
CA ALA A 545 -13.38 -2.35 0.04
C ALA A 545 -14.16 -1.94 1.31
N PHE A 546 -14.79 -0.78 1.27
CA PHE A 546 -15.55 -0.23 2.39
C PHE A 546 -16.95 -0.88 2.43
N GLY A 547 -17.29 -1.57 3.52
CA GLY A 547 -18.55 -2.30 3.67
C GLY A 547 -18.56 -3.72 3.12
N TYR A 548 -17.43 -4.33 2.73
CA TYR A 548 -17.39 -5.70 2.18
C TYR A 548 -17.94 -6.75 3.15
N THR A 549 -17.48 -6.74 4.39
CA THR A 549 -17.88 -7.68 5.44
C THR A 549 -19.32 -7.44 5.88
N SER A 550 -19.74 -6.16 5.91
CA SER A 550 -21.14 -5.78 6.12
C SER A 550 -22.01 -6.33 4.98
N GLU A 551 -21.61 -6.19 3.71
CA GLU A 551 -22.34 -6.76 2.57
C GLU A 551 -22.49 -8.29 2.67
N VAL A 552 -21.43 -9.02 3.07
CA VAL A 552 -21.50 -10.47 3.30
C VAL A 552 -22.47 -10.80 4.45
N MET A 553 -22.49 -10.02 5.53
CA MET A 553 -23.49 -10.14 6.60
C MET A 553 -24.92 -9.90 6.07
N LEU A 554 -25.14 -8.84 5.28
CA LEU A 554 -26.45 -8.50 4.71
C LEU A 554 -26.96 -9.56 3.71
N ASP A 555 -26.05 -10.30 3.06
CA ASP A 555 -26.37 -11.38 2.11
C ASP A 555 -26.52 -12.77 2.75
N SER A 556 -25.99 -12.98 3.97
CA SER A 556 -25.94 -14.30 4.61
C SER A 556 -26.65 -14.43 5.96
N MET A 557 -27.02 -13.31 6.60
CA MET A 557 -27.72 -13.30 7.89
C MET A 557 -29.17 -12.80 7.77
N PRO A 558 -30.06 -13.16 8.70
CA PRO A 558 -31.42 -12.61 8.78
C PRO A 558 -31.44 -11.09 8.94
N GLU A 559 -32.51 -10.44 8.48
CA GLU A 559 -32.68 -8.98 8.53
C GLU A 559 -32.54 -8.39 9.95
N HIS A 560 -32.92 -9.12 11.00
CA HIS A 560 -32.77 -8.66 12.39
C HIS A 560 -31.31 -8.61 12.87
N SER A 561 -30.40 -9.25 12.15
CA SER A 561 -28.94 -9.25 12.37
C SER A 561 -28.23 -8.18 11.51
N HIS A 562 -28.96 -7.42 10.69
CA HIS A 562 -28.37 -6.53 9.69
C HIS A 562 -27.83 -5.25 10.30
N ARG A 563 -26.52 -5.05 10.16
CA ARG A 563 -25.85 -3.80 10.51
C ARG A 563 -25.42 -3.03 9.27
N HIS A 564 -25.72 -1.73 9.26
CA HIS A 564 -25.32 -0.79 8.23
C HIS A 564 -24.14 0.04 8.72
N GLU A 565 -23.04 0.05 7.96
CA GLU A 565 -21.95 1.02 8.14
C GLU A 565 -22.33 2.34 7.46
N ASP A 566 -22.03 3.47 8.12
CA ASP A 566 -22.00 4.76 7.43
C ASP A 566 -20.65 4.96 6.72
N HIS A 567 -20.64 5.77 5.66
CA HIS A 567 -19.44 5.91 4.84
C HIS A 567 -18.30 6.60 5.61
N VAL A 568 -18.64 7.69 6.30
CA VAL A 568 -17.66 8.58 6.97
C VAL A 568 -16.92 7.93 8.14
N GLY A 569 -17.41 6.80 8.67
CA GLY A 569 -16.75 6.06 9.76
C GLY A 569 -15.56 5.20 9.31
N HIS A 570 -15.38 4.91 8.01
CA HIS A 570 -14.25 4.09 7.55
C HIS A 570 -12.91 4.83 7.63
N LYS A 571 -11.96 4.33 8.43
CA LYS A 571 -10.60 4.86 8.60
C LYS A 571 -9.55 3.84 8.21
N VAL A 572 -8.66 4.21 7.31
CA VAL A 572 -7.49 3.46 6.86
C VAL A 572 -6.29 3.87 7.72
N LEU A 573 -5.44 2.89 8.05
CA LEU A 573 -4.14 3.14 8.66
C LEU A 573 -3.08 2.27 7.99
N SER A 574 -1.95 2.89 7.68
CA SER A 574 -0.83 2.32 6.94
C SER A 574 0.48 2.65 7.68
N VAL A 575 1.18 1.63 8.14
CA VAL A 575 2.50 1.76 8.77
C VAL A 575 3.40 0.61 8.29
N ASN A 576 4.58 0.93 7.76
CA ASN A 576 5.56 -0.07 7.32
C ASN A 576 6.76 -0.07 8.29
N ASN A 577 7.48 -1.19 8.32
CA ASN A 577 8.76 -1.35 9.00
C ASN A 577 8.74 -1.00 10.51
N VAL A 578 7.64 -1.28 11.21
CA VAL A 578 7.48 -1.02 12.65
C VAL A 578 8.23 -2.07 13.48
N ASN A 579 9.13 -1.63 14.36
CA ASN A 579 9.86 -2.54 15.25
C ASN A 579 8.99 -3.03 16.41
N VAL A 580 8.93 -4.35 16.59
CA VAL A 580 8.36 -5.01 17.77
C VAL A 580 9.47 -5.24 18.78
N ILE A 581 9.37 -4.61 19.95
CA ILE A 581 10.39 -4.65 21.01
C ILE A 581 10.06 -5.75 22.03
N GLN A 582 11.07 -6.53 22.43
CA GLN A 582 10.93 -7.56 23.46
C GLN A 582 10.49 -6.94 24.79
N GLY A 583 9.37 -7.42 25.34
CA GLY A 583 8.82 -6.93 26.60
C GLY A 583 7.97 -5.67 26.47
N ASP A 584 7.83 -5.09 25.28
CA ASP A 584 6.74 -4.13 25.03
C ASP A 584 5.40 -4.87 25.10
N ASN A 585 4.52 -4.37 25.96
CA ASN A 585 3.14 -4.81 26.14
C ASN A 585 2.14 -3.77 25.59
N GLY A 586 2.61 -2.74 24.88
CA GLY A 586 1.80 -1.66 24.36
C GLY A 586 1.25 -0.68 25.40
N SER A 587 1.60 -0.81 26.70
CA SER A 587 1.01 0.02 27.77
C SER A 587 1.86 1.23 28.18
N SER A 588 3.16 1.25 27.87
CA SER A 588 4.00 2.46 28.07
C SER A 588 3.61 3.56 27.08
N LEU A 589 3.53 4.82 27.50
CA LEU A 589 3.39 5.98 26.60
C LEU A 589 4.70 6.28 25.84
N PHE A 590 5.85 6.06 26.47
CA PHE A 590 7.16 6.26 25.85
C PHE A 590 7.58 5.02 25.03
N PRO A 591 8.35 5.20 23.93
CA PRO A 591 8.93 4.08 23.18
C PRO A 591 9.80 3.21 24.09
N PRO A 592 9.50 1.92 24.26
CA PRO A 592 10.24 1.05 25.16
C PRO A 592 11.62 0.76 24.60
N GLN A 593 12.62 0.77 25.47
CA GLN A 593 13.99 0.37 25.14
C GLN A 593 14.12 -1.14 25.29
N GLY A 594 14.64 -1.82 24.26
CA GLY A 594 14.85 -3.26 24.30
C GLY A 594 15.25 -3.84 22.94
N THR A 595 15.41 -5.16 22.91
CA THR A 595 15.76 -5.92 21.70
C THR A 595 14.60 -5.95 20.72
N THR A 596 14.79 -5.54 19.46
CA THR A 596 13.80 -5.81 18.40
C THR A 596 13.71 -7.32 18.14
N ILE A 597 12.50 -7.88 18.16
CA ILE A 597 12.23 -9.32 17.93
C ILE A 597 11.53 -9.59 16.60
N ALA A 598 10.84 -8.58 16.04
CA ALA A 598 10.29 -8.60 14.70
C ALA A 598 10.20 -7.18 14.13
N THR A 599 10.08 -7.07 12.82
CA THR A 599 9.70 -5.84 12.11
C THR A 599 8.41 -6.12 11.35
N CYS A 600 7.39 -5.28 11.50
CA CYS A 600 6.04 -5.50 10.97
C CYS A 600 5.56 -4.36 10.06
N ASP A 601 4.88 -4.75 8.98
CA ASP A 601 4.07 -3.87 8.14
C ASP A 601 2.59 -4.10 8.47
N VAL A 602 1.79 -3.04 8.50
CA VAL A 602 0.36 -3.06 8.81
C VAL A 602 -0.39 -2.16 7.84
N LEU A 603 -1.40 -2.72 7.17
CA LEU A 603 -2.39 -1.99 6.39
C LEU A 603 -3.79 -2.47 6.79
N LEU A 604 -4.55 -1.59 7.43
CA LEU A 604 -5.90 -1.89 7.86
C LEU A 604 -6.88 -0.83 7.42
N LYS A 605 -8.15 -1.22 7.40
CA LYS A 605 -9.29 -0.31 7.46
C LYS A 605 -10.23 -0.77 8.58
N PHE A 606 -10.59 0.15 9.46
CA PHE A 606 -11.56 -0.05 10.53
C PHE A 606 -12.73 0.92 10.34
N HIS A 607 -13.97 0.45 10.50
CA HIS A 607 -15.11 1.36 10.65
C HIS A 607 -15.24 1.80 12.10
N GLN A 608 -14.98 3.08 12.36
CA GLN A 608 -15.16 3.70 13.65
C GLN A 608 -16.46 4.52 13.62
N GLY A 609 -17.52 3.99 14.23
CA GLY A 609 -18.84 4.62 14.23
C GLY A 609 -18.93 5.84 15.16
N THR A 610 -18.24 6.92 14.82
CA THR A 610 -18.28 8.17 15.59
C THR A 610 -19.48 9.06 15.25
N HIS A 611 -20.21 8.78 14.17
CA HIS A 611 -21.12 9.75 13.54
C HIS A 611 -22.64 9.43 13.69
N SER A 612 -23.01 8.23 14.14
CA SER A 612 -24.42 7.77 14.18
C SER A 612 -25.01 7.68 15.60
N PRO A 613 -26.33 7.91 15.80
CA PRO A 613 -27.00 7.78 17.11
C PRO A 613 -26.94 6.39 17.74
N ASP A 614 -26.90 5.33 16.93
CA ASP A 614 -26.81 3.95 17.39
C ASP A 614 -25.39 3.58 17.84
N ALA A 615 -24.39 4.46 17.66
CA ALA A 615 -23.00 4.23 18.05
C ALA A 615 -22.83 3.87 19.53
N PHE A 616 -23.72 4.31 20.42
CA PHE A 616 -23.65 3.90 21.83
C PHE A 616 -24.13 2.45 22.05
N THR A 617 -25.07 1.97 21.23
CA THR A 617 -25.74 0.66 21.36
C THR A 617 -25.14 -0.44 20.49
N ASN A 618 -24.48 -0.06 19.40
CA ASN A 618 -23.99 -0.91 18.34
C ASN A 618 -22.48 -1.18 18.53
N ASN A 619 -22.10 -2.41 18.89
CA ASN A 619 -20.74 -2.74 19.34
C ASN A 619 -19.91 -3.55 18.33
N VAL A 620 -20.50 -4.12 17.29
CA VAL A 620 -19.75 -4.82 16.24
C VAL A 620 -19.33 -3.83 15.17
N HIS A 621 -18.13 -3.92 14.60
CA HIS A 621 -17.62 -2.96 13.60
C HIS A 621 -16.77 -3.65 12.54
N GLU A 622 -16.80 -3.20 11.28
CA GLU A 622 -15.99 -3.81 10.23
C GLU A 622 -14.49 -3.53 10.39
N LEU A 623 -13.69 -4.60 10.46
CA LEU A 623 -12.23 -4.56 10.33
C LEU A 623 -11.79 -5.35 9.09
N LEU A 624 -11.01 -4.69 8.23
CA LEU A 624 -10.16 -5.31 7.22
C LEU A 624 -8.72 -5.10 7.70
N PHE A 625 -7.96 -6.16 7.92
CA PHE A 625 -6.65 -6.09 8.57
C PHE A 625 -5.62 -6.92 7.81
N ASN A 626 -4.53 -6.28 7.40
CA ASN A 626 -3.38 -6.94 6.78
C ASN A 626 -2.16 -6.62 7.62
N GLN A 627 -1.42 -7.63 8.06
CA GLN A 627 -0.16 -7.47 8.78
C GLN A 627 0.83 -8.57 8.39
N ARG A 628 2.07 -8.18 8.10
CA ARG A 628 3.20 -9.09 7.87
C ARG A 628 4.31 -8.72 8.85
N CYS A 629 4.84 -9.70 9.57
CA CYS A 629 5.92 -9.53 10.54
C CYS A 629 7.08 -10.46 10.21
N SER A 630 8.26 -9.90 9.98
CA SER A 630 9.52 -10.62 9.81
C SER A 630 10.24 -10.70 11.14
N GLN A 631 10.37 -11.90 11.70
CA GLN A 631 11.05 -12.15 12.98
C GLN A 631 12.58 -12.20 12.81
N THR A 632 13.33 -11.90 13.87
CA THR A 632 14.81 -11.93 13.85
C THR A 632 15.42 -13.32 13.63
N ASN A 633 14.64 -14.39 13.80
CA ASN A 633 15.02 -15.77 13.46
C ASN A 633 14.78 -16.12 11.97
N GLY A 634 14.32 -15.17 11.15
CA GLY A 634 14.00 -15.36 9.72
C GLY A 634 12.60 -15.90 9.44
N GLN A 635 11.77 -16.17 10.44
CA GLN A 635 10.38 -16.59 10.24
C GLN A 635 9.50 -15.38 9.87
N VAL A 636 8.61 -15.57 8.89
CA VAL A 636 7.58 -14.58 8.54
C VAL A 636 6.23 -15.06 9.06
N VAL A 637 5.52 -14.17 9.74
CA VAL A 637 4.12 -14.33 10.16
C VAL A 637 3.27 -13.34 9.37
N GLU A 638 2.19 -13.79 8.76
CA GLU A 638 1.31 -12.93 7.96
C GLU A 638 -0.16 -13.25 8.22
N ALA A 639 -0.96 -12.20 8.41
CA ALA A 639 -2.40 -12.28 8.51
C ALA A 639 -3.06 -11.29 7.54
N ARG A 640 -4.04 -11.76 6.78
CA ARG A 640 -5.05 -10.95 6.10
C ARG A 640 -6.40 -11.43 6.61
N TYR A 641 -7.04 -10.60 7.43
CA TYR A 641 -8.19 -10.93 8.26
C TYR A 641 -9.29 -9.88 8.11
N ASN A 642 -10.48 -10.30 7.72
CA ASN A 642 -11.64 -9.45 7.48
C ASN A 642 -12.84 -9.97 8.28
N ALA A 643 -13.40 -9.16 9.20
CA ALA A 643 -14.52 -9.56 10.06
C ALA A 643 -15.26 -8.35 10.65
N MET A 644 -16.50 -8.59 11.10
CA MET A 644 -17.25 -7.71 11.99
C MET A 644 -16.77 -8.01 13.41
N ILE A 645 -15.95 -7.12 13.98
CA ILE A 645 -15.31 -7.33 15.28
C ILE A 645 -16.16 -6.74 16.41
N PRO A 646 -16.52 -7.52 17.45
CA PRO A 646 -17.23 -6.99 18.62
C PRO A 646 -16.30 -6.23 19.57
N LEU A 647 -16.66 -4.98 19.87
CA LEU A 647 -15.95 -4.06 20.75
C LEU A 647 -16.67 -4.03 22.10
N GLY A 648 -16.32 -4.97 22.96
CA GLY A 648 -16.94 -5.13 24.28
C GLY A 648 -18.36 -5.70 24.22
N ARG A 649 -19.13 -5.38 25.26
CA ARG A 649 -20.53 -5.82 25.42
C ARG A 649 -21.47 -4.99 24.53
N ALA A 650 -22.47 -5.66 23.98
CA ALA A 650 -23.50 -5.03 23.15
C ALA A 650 -24.49 -4.17 23.98
N GLY A 651 -25.12 -3.16 23.37
CA GLY A 651 -26.11 -2.29 24.01
C GLY A 651 -25.55 -1.14 24.88
N GLY A 652 -24.23 -1.02 25.00
CA GLY A 652 -23.61 -0.01 25.86
C GLY A 652 -22.08 0.03 25.83
N PHE A 653 -21.49 0.76 26.77
CA PHE A 653 -20.06 1.05 26.85
C PHE A 653 -19.64 1.28 28.33
N SER A 654 -18.35 1.44 28.62
CA SER A 654 -17.85 1.86 29.96
C SER A 654 -17.26 3.27 29.92
N PRO A 655 -17.14 4.01 31.03
CA PRO A 655 -16.55 5.35 31.01
C PRO A 655 -15.07 5.36 30.56
N SER A 656 -14.67 6.43 29.88
CA SER A 656 -13.27 6.77 29.56
C SER A 656 -12.49 7.25 30.80
N GLU A 657 -11.25 7.73 30.62
CA GLU A 657 -10.33 8.06 31.72
C GLU A 657 -10.87 9.11 32.70
N CYS A 658 -11.79 9.95 32.24
CA CYS A 658 -12.23 11.13 32.94
C CYS A 658 -13.63 10.91 33.54
N PRO A 659 -13.79 10.63 34.85
CA PRO A 659 -12.80 10.28 35.88
C PRO A 659 -12.79 8.76 36.17
N GLY A 660 -13.27 7.93 35.22
CA GLY A 660 -13.85 6.62 35.51
C GLY A 660 -13.33 5.48 34.65
N PHE A 661 -12.03 5.48 34.30
CA PHE A 661 -11.46 4.53 33.33
C PHE A 661 -11.88 3.07 33.56
N GLY A 662 -12.56 2.47 32.58
CA GLY A 662 -13.01 1.07 32.68
C GLY A 662 -14.04 0.84 33.79
N GLY A 663 -14.73 1.90 34.22
CA GLY A 663 -15.75 1.87 35.27
C GLY A 663 -17.00 1.07 34.90
N GLN A 664 -18.02 1.16 35.76
CA GLN A 664 -19.24 0.36 35.61
C GLN A 664 -19.87 0.55 34.22
N PHE A 665 -20.09 -0.56 33.52
CA PHE A 665 -20.71 -0.60 32.20
C PHE A 665 -22.08 0.10 32.20
N ILE A 666 -22.21 1.12 31.37
CA ILE A 666 -23.42 1.89 31.10
C ILE A 666 -24.22 1.15 30.04
N ASN A 667 -25.35 0.57 30.44
CA ASN A 667 -26.33 -0.01 29.52
C ASN A 667 -27.21 1.12 28.96
N VAL A 668 -27.14 1.36 27.65
CA VAL A 668 -27.77 2.52 27.00
C VAL A 668 -29.16 2.15 26.47
N ALA A 669 -29.24 1.07 25.70
CA ALA A 669 -30.48 0.53 25.16
C ALA A 669 -30.28 -0.95 24.76
N PRO A 670 -31.31 -1.67 24.28
CA PRO A 670 -31.11 -2.96 23.64
C PRO A 670 -30.04 -2.88 22.52
N PRO A 671 -29.26 -3.94 22.28
CA PRO A 671 -28.32 -4.01 21.17
C PRO A 671 -28.96 -3.69 19.81
N VAL A 672 -28.18 -3.07 18.92
CA VAL A 672 -28.55 -2.84 17.52
C VAL A 672 -27.38 -3.27 16.65
N PRO A 673 -27.49 -4.39 15.89
CA PRO A 673 -28.55 -5.41 15.88
C PRO A 673 -28.80 -6.10 17.24
N ALA A 674 -30.01 -6.64 17.43
CA ALA A 674 -30.46 -7.19 18.72
C ALA A 674 -29.68 -8.45 19.18
N ASP A 675 -29.14 -9.21 18.23
CA ASP A 675 -28.34 -10.42 18.39
C ASP A 675 -26.82 -10.16 18.34
N SER A 676 -26.40 -8.89 18.39
CA SER A 676 -24.98 -8.51 18.32
C SER A 676 -24.13 -9.27 19.36
N PRO A 677 -23.07 -9.97 18.94
CA PRO A 677 -22.20 -10.68 19.86
C PRO A 677 -21.47 -9.72 20.79
N SER A 678 -21.28 -10.13 22.04
CA SER A 678 -20.40 -9.45 22.99
C SER A 678 -18.99 -10.05 22.99
N GLU A 679 -17.99 -9.20 23.24
CA GLU A 679 -16.63 -9.54 23.62
C GLU A 679 -16.42 -9.10 25.07
N THR A 680 -15.72 -9.87 25.90
CA THR A 680 -15.57 -9.57 27.34
C THR A 680 -14.18 -9.86 27.89
N ARG A 681 -13.18 -10.04 27.02
CA ARG A 681 -11.76 -10.24 27.41
C ARG A 681 -10.99 -8.93 27.37
N SER A 682 -11.43 -8.00 26.54
CA SER A 682 -10.94 -6.62 26.46
C SER A 682 -11.77 -5.66 27.33
N LEU A 683 -11.30 -4.41 27.45
CA LEU A 683 -12.05 -3.32 28.09
C LEU A 683 -13.27 -2.86 27.24
N GLY A 684 -13.41 -3.35 26.01
CA GLY A 684 -14.50 -3.01 25.12
C GLY A 684 -14.43 -1.56 24.63
N ARG A 685 -15.55 -0.84 24.73
CA ARG A 685 -15.61 0.58 24.34
C ARG A 685 -15.60 1.44 25.57
N LEU A 686 -14.63 2.35 25.66
CA LEU A 686 -14.56 3.36 26.69
C LEU A 686 -14.89 4.71 26.05
N ILE A 687 -16.02 5.30 26.43
CA ILE A 687 -16.56 6.52 25.81
C ILE A 687 -16.76 7.56 26.90
N THR A 688 -16.53 8.83 26.57
CA THR A 688 -16.72 9.93 27.52
C THR A 688 -18.20 10.14 27.88
N GLU A 689 -18.49 10.38 29.16
CA GLU A 689 -19.85 10.42 29.74
C GLU A 689 -20.02 11.62 30.72
N PRO A 690 -21.23 11.96 31.21
CA PRO A 690 -21.46 13.21 31.96
C PRO A 690 -20.64 13.36 33.26
N GLY A 691 -20.21 12.26 33.89
CA GLY A 691 -19.31 12.27 35.04
C GLY A 691 -17.94 12.91 34.76
N CYS A 692 -17.47 12.85 33.50
CA CYS A 692 -16.34 13.62 32.98
C CYS A 692 -16.58 15.12 33.11
N VAL A 693 -17.69 15.59 32.53
CA VAL A 693 -18.07 17.00 32.51
C VAL A 693 -18.25 17.52 33.93
N GLN A 694 -18.77 16.69 34.84
CA GLN A 694 -18.84 16.99 36.27
C GLN A 694 -17.43 17.07 36.91
N ALA A 695 -16.51 16.16 36.60
CA ALA A 695 -15.14 16.18 37.13
C ALA A 695 -14.38 17.46 36.75
N ILE A 696 -14.49 17.87 35.48
CA ILE A 696 -13.94 19.13 34.96
C ILE A 696 -14.57 20.33 35.70
N ARG A 697 -15.90 20.35 35.88
CA ARG A 697 -16.61 21.43 36.60
C ARG A 697 -16.16 21.60 38.05
N GLU A 698 -15.91 20.48 38.72
CA GLU A 698 -15.53 20.42 40.12
C GLU A 698 -14.03 20.67 40.34
N GLY A 699 -13.24 20.78 39.27
CA GLY A 699 -11.79 20.89 39.35
C GLY A 699 -11.13 19.65 39.96
N ARG A 700 -11.74 18.46 39.80
CA ARG A 700 -11.16 17.20 40.26
C ARG A 700 -9.87 16.92 39.51
N THR A 701 -8.92 16.26 40.18
CA THR A 701 -7.58 15.99 39.65
C THR A 701 -7.34 14.50 39.40
N HIS A 702 -6.41 14.20 38.49
CA HIS A 702 -5.87 12.87 38.22
C HIS A 702 -4.34 12.91 38.14
N ASN A 703 -3.72 11.74 38.13
CA ASN A 703 -2.28 11.60 37.90
C ASN A 703 -2.06 11.37 36.39
N ASP A 704 -1.60 12.40 35.69
CA ASP A 704 -1.10 12.27 34.31
C ASP A 704 0.38 11.83 34.34
N PRO A 705 0.79 10.77 33.63
CA PRO A 705 2.18 10.32 33.55
C PRO A 705 3.19 11.38 33.05
N LEU A 706 2.74 12.45 32.38
CA LEU A 706 3.57 13.56 31.92
C LEU A 706 3.88 14.58 33.02
N TYR A 707 3.13 14.59 34.13
CA TYR A 707 3.25 15.60 35.18
C TYR A 707 3.58 14.97 36.55
N PRO A 708 4.52 15.54 37.33
CA PRO A 708 4.95 14.96 38.60
C PRO A 708 3.95 15.17 39.76
N ASN A 709 2.89 15.94 39.55
CA ASN A 709 1.84 16.25 40.51
C ASN A 709 0.47 16.05 39.86
N PRO A 710 -0.60 15.77 40.63
CA PRO A 710 -1.94 15.65 40.09
C PRO A 710 -2.37 16.93 39.35
N VAL A 711 -2.91 16.79 38.14
CA VAL A 711 -3.43 17.88 37.31
C VAL A 711 -4.95 17.87 37.28
N PRO A 712 -5.64 19.01 37.12
CA PRO A 712 -7.10 19.05 36.98
C PRO A 712 -7.54 18.40 35.66
N PHE A 713 -8.67 17.69 35.68
CA PHE A 713 -9.32 17.24 34.45
C PHE A 713 -9.74 18.42 33.57
N THR A 714 -9.57 18.26 32.27
CA THR A 714 -9.89 19.23 31.21
C THR A 714 -10.65 18.57 30.07
N VAL A 715 -11.04 19.35 29.05
CA VAL A 715 -11.60 18.81 27.81
C VAL A 715 -10.59 18.00 26.97
N SER A 716 -9.30 18.07 27.29
CA SER A 716 -8.26 17.25 26.63
C SER A 716 -8.22 15.82 27.15
N ASP A 717 -8.92 15.53 28.26
CA ASP A 717 -9.05 14.21 28.89
C ASP A 717 -10.37 13.52 28.46
N MET A 718 -11.09 14.10 27.49
CA MET A 718 -12.34 13.59 26.93
C MET A 718 -12.03 12.66 25.76
N ASP A 719 -11.78 11.39 26.07
CA ASP A 719 -11.29 10.40 25.12
C ASP A 719 -12.31 9.31 24.72
N ASP A 720 -12.14 8.73 23.53
CA ASP A 720 -12.87 7.54 23.05
C ASP A 720 -11.87 6.41 22.73
N PHE A 721 -11.95 5.29 23.45
CA PHE A 721 -11.13 4.09 23.25
C PHE A 721 -11.98 2.89 22.81
N TRP A 722 -11.44 2.09 21.90
CA TRP A 722 -12.12 0.95 21.29
C TRP A 722 -11.18 -0.25 21.30
N PHE A 723 -11.44 -1.21 22.18
CA PHE A 723 -10.68 -2.44 22.35
C PHE A 723 -11.46 -3.65 21.83
N SER A 724 -10.74 -4.62 21.26
CA SER A 724 -11.26 -5.95 20.94
C SER A 724 -10.27 -7.04 21.38
N ASP A 725 -10.75 -8.27 21.51
CA ASP A 725 -9.91 -9.48 21.45
C ASP A 725 -10.58 -10.45 20.47
N VAL A 726 -10.01 -10.62 19.28
CA VAL A 726 -10.53 -11.56 18.27
C VAL A 726 -9.61 -12.77 18.17
N GLN A 727 -10.22 -13.95 18.03
CA GLN A 727 -9.51 -15.22 17.96
C GLN A 727 -10.14 -16.11 16.90
N VAL A 728 -9.31 -16.65 16.00
CA VAL A 728 -9.69 -17.66 15.01
C VAL A 728 -8.98 -18.95 15.41
N THR A 729 -9.75 -19.99 15.75
CA THR A 729 -9.22 -21.28 16.15
C THR A 729 -9.76 -22.40 15.25
N GLY A 730 -8.94 -23.43 15.05
CA GLY A 730 -9.28 -24.61 14.25
C GLY A 730 -8.20 -25.69 14.36
N PRO A 731 -8.35 -26.84 13.67
CA PRO A 731 -7.34 -27.89 13.68
C PRO A 731 -5.98 -27.39 13.16
N GLY A 732 -5.00 -27.28 14.06
CA GLY A 732 -3.68 -26.72 13.75
C GLY A 732 -3.64 -25.19 13.59
N LEU A 733 -4.74 -24.47 13.86
CA LEU A 733 -4.84 -23.02 13.74
C LEU A 733 -5.18 -22.36 15.09
N ASN A 734 -4.39 -21.37 15.48
CA ASN A 734 -4.68 -20.43 16.56
C ASN A 734 -4.13 -19.05 16.17
N PHE A 735 -5.03 -18.15 15.77
CA PHE A 735 -4.73 -16.74 15.51
C PHE A 735 -5.42 -15.87 16.57
N ARG A 736 -4.72 -14.85 17.06
CA ARG A 736 -5.24 -13.83 17.98
C ARG A 736 -4.78 -12.43 17.55
N LEU A 737 -5.70 -11.49 17.64
CA LEU A 737 -5.51 -10.07 17.40
C LEU A 737 -6.28 -9.28 18.49
N ALA A 738 -5.62 -8.39 19.22
CA ALA A 738 -6.24 -7.62 20.30
C ALA A 738 -5.98 -6.10 20.13
N PRO A 739 -6.67 -5.44 19.17
CA PRO A 739 -6.40 -4.08 18.77
C PRO A 739 -6.98 -3.06 19.75
N LEU A 740 -6.36 -1.89 19.76
CA LEU A 740 -6.84 -0.65 20.37
C LEU A 740 -6.92 0.43 19.28
N PHE A 741 -8.09 1.06 19.14
CA PHE A 741 -8.26 2.32 18.42
C PHE A 741 -8.62 3.42 19.42
N TYR A 742 -8.00 4.59 19.29
CA TYR A 742 -8.07 5.68 20.26
C TYR A 742 -8.30 7.01 19.53
N VAL A 743 -9.19 7.84 20.05
CA VAL A 743 -9.46 9.22 19.60
C VAL A 743 -9.22 10.18 20.75
N VAL A 744 -8.30 11.14 20.55
CA VAL A 744 -7.81 12.08 21.57
C VAL A 744 -8.64 13.38 21.62
N ASN A 745 -9.35 13.70 20.53
CA ASN A 745 -10.17 14.91 20.42
C ASN A 745 -11.57 14.64 19.83
N PRO A 746 -12.35 13.66 20.35
CA PRO A 746 -13.65 13.29 19.82
C PRO A 746 -14.57 14.52 19.67
N SER A 747 -15.47 14.45 18.70
CA SER A 747 -16.51 15.48 18.46
C SER A 747 -17.60 15.46 19.53
N ARG A 748 -17.82 14.28 20.13
CA ARG A 748 -18.99 13.96 20.95
C ARG A 748 -18.63 13.27 22.26
N TYR A 749 -19.55 13.37 23.22
CA TYR A 749 -19.61 12.55 24.42
C TYR A 749 -21.04 12.02 24.62
N TYR A 750 -21.22 10.97 25.42
CA TYR A 750 -22.53 10.47 25.81
C TYR A 750 -23.21 11.44 26.79
N ASP A 751 -24.44 11.84 26.50
CA ASP A 751 -25.26 12.65 27.39
C ASP A 751 -26.74 12.25 27.27
N PRO A 752 -27.28 11.45 28.22
CA PRO A 752 -28.66 10.97 28.16
C PRO A 752 -29.69 12.09 28.39
N THR A 753 -29.25 13.32 28.68
CA THR A 753 -30.13 14.51 28.76
C THR A 753 -30.30 15.22 27.42
N LYS A 754 -29.52 14.83 26.40
CA LYS A 754 -29.53 15.44 25.06
C LYS A 754 -30.33 14.58 24.07
N PRO A 755 -30.86 15.18 22.98
CA PRO A 755 -31.39 14.40 21.86
C PRO A 755 -30.38 13.36 21.38
N ASN A 756 -30.87 12.16 21.07
CA ASN A 756 -30.04 11.02 20.63
C ASN A 756 -28.92 10.61 21.61
N ASN A 757 -29.05 10.94 22.90
CA ASN A 757 -28.07 10.69 23.96
C ASN A 757 -26.68 11.30 23.70
N LEU A 758 -26.60 12.39 22.94
CA LEU A 758 -25.34 12.88 22.36
C LEU A 758 -25.08 14.35 22.73
N GLY A 759 -23.99 14.60 23.46
CA GLY A 759 -23.47 15.95 23.72
C GLY A 759 -22.27 16.29 22.83
N ARG A 760 -22.15 17.55 22.40
CA ARG A 760 -21.02 18.06 21.60
C ARG A 760 -19.94 18.61 22.53
N ILE A 761 -18.67 18.26 22.30
CA ILE A 761 -17.58 18.72 23.18
C ILE A 761 -17.28 20.21 22.98
N VAL A 762 -17.38 20.72 21.73
CA VAL A 762 -17.15 22.14 21.45
C VAL A 762 -18.16 23.07 22.14
N ASP A 763 -19.41 22.61 22.36
CA ASP A 763 -20.43 23.38 23.09
C ASP A 763 -19.98 23.68 24.53
N LEU A 764 -19.28 22.72 25.17
CA LEU A 764 -18.78 22.86 26.55
C LEU A 764 -17.83 24.06 26.67
N CYS A 765 -17.03 24.33 25.62
CA CYS A 765 -16.10 25.46 25.57
C CYS A 765 -16.79 26.84 25.63
N TYR A 766 -18.09 26.94 25.36
CA TYR A 766 -18.86 28.18 25.46
C TYR A 766 -19.76 28.24 26.71
N THR A 767 -19.57 27.31 27.65
CA THR A 767 -20.23 27.30 28.97
C THR A 767 -19.24 27.69 30.09
N ASN A 768 -19.65 27.55 31.35
CA ASN A 768 -18.79 27.73 32.52
C ASN A 768 -17.79 26.56 32.76
N LEU A 769 -17.71 25.57 31.86
CA LEU A 769 -16.84 24.39 31.95
C LEU A 769 -15.46 24.58 31.26
N ALA A 770 -14.91 25.79 31.36
CA ALA A 770 -13.89 26.28 30.44
C ALA A 770 -12.43 26.07 30.90
N GLY A 771 -11.72 25.10 30.30
CA GLY A 771 -10.26 24.92 30.45
C GLY A 771 -9.61 24.24 29.24
N GLY A 772 -8.28 24.28 29.13
CA GLY A 772 -7.49 23.60 28.09
C GLY A 772 -7.33 24.35 26.76
N ASP A 773 -6.27 24.00 26.02
CA ASP A 773 -5.85 24.70 24.79
C ASP A 773 -6.84 24.56 23.63
N TYR A 774 -7.48 23.40 23.46
CA TYR A 774 -8.50 23.21 22.43
C TYR A 774 -9.71 24.14 22.63
N CYS A 775 -10.18 24.36 23.86
CA CYS A 775 -11.23 25.34 24.10
C CYS A 775 -10.75 26.80 23.86
N ASN A 776 -9.47 27.10 24.07
CA ASN A 776 -8.92 28.42 23.73
C ASN A 776 -8.87 28.62 22.21
N GLN A 777 -8.45 27.61 21.45
CA GLN A 777 -8.49 27.60 19.99
C GLN A 777 -9.91 27.79 19.44
N ALA A 778 -10.90 27.08 19.97
CA ALA A 778 -12.30 27.21 19.57
C ALA A 778 -12.84 28.64 19.77
N ARG A 779 -12.47 29.33 20.87
CA ARG A 779 -12.87 30.72 21.13
C ARG A 779 -12.14 31.74 20.25
N GLN A 780 -10.88 31.48 19.89
CA GLN A 780 -10.10 32.35 18.99
C GLN A 780 -10.60 32.26 17.54
N ALA A 781 -11.10 31.11 17.12
CA ALA A 781 -11.56 30.86 15.76
C ALA A 781 -12.88 31.57 15.38
N GLY A 782 -13.69 32.01 16.34
CA GLY A 782 -14.93 32.74 16.13
C GLY A 782 -15.82 32.81 17.37
N GLN A 783 -16.89 33.62 17.31
CA GLN A 783 -17.95 33.55 18.32
C GLN A 783 -18.73 32.24 18.13
N ASN A 784 -18.81 31.43 19.19
CA ASN A 784 -19.57 30.19 19.31
C ASN A 784 -19.61 29.36 18.02
N LEU A 785 -18.51 28.67 17.71
CA LEU A 785 -18.45 27.73 16.58
C LEU A 785 -19.58 26.71 16.67
N ALA A 786 -20.23 26.45 15.54
CA ALA A 786 -21.13 25.31 15.42
C ALA A 786 -20.34 23.99 15.56
N TRP A 787 -21.01 22.93 16.00
CA TRP A 787 -20.38 21.63 16.21
C TRP A 787 -19.70 21.10 14.94
N ASP A 788 -20.27 21.40 13.77
CA ASP A 788 -19.80 21.00 12.45
C ASP A 788 -18.90 22.03 11.77
N ASP A 789 -18.46 23.08 12.47
CA ASP A 789 -17.60 24.10 11.88
C ASP A 789 -16.20 23.50 11.58
N PRO A 790 -15.63 23.70 10.37
CA PRO A 790 -14.32 23.14 10.02
C PRO A 790 -13.16 23.84 10.75
N ARG A 791 -13.42 24.81 11.63
CA ARG A 791 -12.46 25.41 12.57
C ARG A 791 -12.53 24.79 13.97
N SER A 792 -13.53 23.95 14.26
CA SER A 792 -13.63 23.23 15.54
C SER A 792 -12.37 22.37 15.76
N PRO A 793 -11.75 22.36 16.95
CA PRO A 793 -10.66 21.44 17.27
C PRO A 793 -11.15 20.03 17.65
N PHE A 794 -12.46 19.86 17.89
CA PHE A 794 -13.09 18.60 18.29
C PHE A 794 -13.67 17.89 17.05
N LYS A 795 -12.79 17.37 16.19
CA LYS A 795 -13.15 16.65 14.97
C LYS A 795 -12.91 15.15 15.04
N GLY A 796 -12.42 14.64 16.17
CA GLY A 796 -12.00 13.25 16.32
C GLY A 796 -10.98 12.81 15.26
N THR A 797 -10.18 13.71 14.71
CA THR A 797 -9.17 13.44 13.66
C THR A 797 -7.81 13.06 14.24
N LEU A 798 -7.53 13.42 15.49
CA LEU A 798 -6.33 12.98 16.20
C LEU A 798 -6.60 11.59 16.76
N ARG A 799 -6.00 10.58 16.13
CA ARG A 799 -6.23 9.17 16.43
C ARG A 799 -4.93 8.42 16.63
N GLU A 800 -5.00 7.37 17.43
CA GLU A 800 -3.94 6.37 17.55
C GLU A 800 -4.53 4.98 17.29
N TYR A 801 -3.72 4.11 16.71
CA TYR A 801 -3.98 2.68 16.64
C TYR A 801 -2.83 1.92 17.30
N ARG A 802 -3.15 0.81 17.98
CA ARG A 802 -2.17 -0.22 18.34
C ARG A 802 -2.78 -1.56 17.92
N THR A 803 -2.02 -2.41 17.21
CA THR A 803 -2.44 -3.80 16.96
C THR A 803 -2.61 -4.56 18.28
N GLY A 804 -1.93 -4.10 19.33
CA GLY A 804 -1.88 -4.79 20.62
C GLY A 804 -1.32 -6.19 20.41
N THR A 805 -1.88 -7.22 21.04
CA THR A 805 -1.43 -8.60 20.81
C THR A 805 -1.69 -9.02 19.36
N PHE A 806 -0.65 -9.43 18.66
CA PHE A 806 -0.72 -10.20 17.41
C PHE A 806 0.02 -11.53 17.55
N SER A 807 -0.62 -12.64 17.16
CA SER A 807 0.01 -13.96 17.10
C SER A 807 -0.70 -14.90 16.12
N VAL A 808 0.06 -15.66 15.31
CA VAL A 808 -0.44 -16.73 14.44
C VAL A 808 0.33 -18.03 14.71
N GLN A 809 -0.40 -19.10 14.99
CA GLN A 809 0.09 -20.48 14.98
C GLN A 809 -0.73 -21.22 13.93
N ASN A 810 -0.17 -21.46 12.74
CA ASN A 810 -0.84 -22.26 11.72
C ASN A 810 0.06 -23.40 11.22
N SER A 811 -0.36 -24.64 11.44
CA SER A 811 0.20 -25.86 10.86
C SER A 811 -0.70 -26.51 9.80
N GLY A 812 -1.88 -25.91 9.53
CA GLY A 812 -2.82 -26.29 8.49
C GLY A 812 -2.70 -25.42 7.23
N PRO A 813 -3.76 -25.37 6.39
CA PRO A 813 -3.80 -24.51 5.20
C PRO A 813 -3.67 -23.02 5.57
N THR A 814 -2.89 -22.27 4.79
CA THR A 814 -2.72 -20.81 4.99
C THR A 814 -3.97 -20.02 4.61
N THR A 815 -4.81 -20.55 3.73
CA THR A 815 -6.13 -19.98 3.41
C THR A 815 -7.20 -20.71 4.21
N VAL A 816 -7.97 -19.98 4.99
CA VAL A 816 -9.09 -20.49 5.78
C VAL A 816 -10.32 -19.61 5.60
N TYR A 817 -11.50 -20.15 5.84
CA TYR A 817 -12.77 -19.46 5.67
C TYR A 817 -13.47 -19.38 7.03
N THR A 818 -13.91 -18.20 7.43
CA THR A 818 -14.64 -17.97 8.69
C THR A 818 -16.01 -17.41 8.42
N ASP A 819 -16.91 -17.40 9.40
CA ASP A 819 -18.10 -16.55 9.32
C ASP A 819 -17.76 -15.06 9.40
N VAL A 820 -18.79 -14.21 9.27
CA VAL A 820 -18.69 -12.75 9.30
C VAL A 820 -18.15 -12.18 10.61
N TYR A 821 -18.15 -12.94 11.71
CA TYR A 821 -17.57 -12.54 13.00
C TYR A 821 -16.16 -13.13 13.21
N GLY A 822 -15.57 -13.74 12.18
CA GLY A 822 -14.26 -14.37 12.26
C GLY A 822 -14.26 -15.69 13.02
N ARG A 823 -15.40 -16.38 13.17
CA ARG A 823 -15.50 -17.65 13.90
C ARG A 823 -15.66 -18.82 12.93
N ASN A 824 -15.76 -20.04 13.46
CA ASN A 824 -16.08 -21.25 12.69
C ASN A 824 -15.11 -21.50 11.51
N ALA A 825 -13.80 -21.51 11.79
CA ALA A 825 -12.77 -21.65 10.77
C ALA A 825 -12.84 -23.00 10.03
N SER A 826 -12.85 -22.94 8.70
CA SER A 826 -12.90 -24.07 7.78
C SER A 826 -11.78 -24.00 6.75
N SER A 827 -11.27 -25.15 6.31
CA SER A 827 -10.35 -25.25 5.16
C SER A 827 -11.08 -25.20 3.80
N THR A 828 -12.42 -25.19 3.80
CA THR A 828 -13.27 -25.12 2.60
C THR A 828 -14.26 -23.96 2.72
N PRO A 829 -14.56 -23.23 1.63
CA PRO A 829 -15.56 -22.17 1.66
C PRO A 829 -16.95 -22.71 2.00
N PHE A 830 -17.75 -21.89 2.69
CA PHE A 830 -19.16 -22.15 2.96
C PHE A 830 -20.01 -20.90 2.70
N ALA A 831 -21.34 -21.04 2.68
CA ALA A 831 -22.25 -19.92 2.43
C ALA A 831 -22.09 -18.83 3.51
N GLY A 832 -21.89 -17.58 3.10
CA GLY A 832 -21.58 -16.47 4.02
C GLY A 832 -20.17 -16.47 4.60
N SER A 833 -19.28 -17.37 4.15
CA SER A 833 -17.90 -17.40 4.64
C SER A 833 -17.02 -16.34 3.99
N ILE A 834 -16.13 -15.76 4.79
CA ILE A 834 -15.12 -14.80 4.37
C ILE A 834 -13.76 -15.49 4.36
N GLN A 835 -13.04 -15.37 3.24
CA GLN A 835 -11.69 -15.88 3.10
C GLN A 835 -10.71 -15.05 3.93
N GLN A 836 -9.91 -15.74 4.73
CA GLN A 836 -8.80 -15.24 5.51
C GLN A 836 -7.50 -15.88 5.01
N TYR A 837 -6.38 -15.18 5.18
CA TYR A 837 -5.05 -15.73 4.97
C TYR A 837 -4.24 -15.62 6.26
N LEU A 838 -3.90 -16.75 6.87
CA LEU A 838 -3.19 -16.82 8.15
C LEU A 838 -1.99 -17.75 7.97
N SER A 839 -0.77 -17.20 8.04
CA SER A 839 0.47 -17.90 7.73
C SER A 839 1.54 -17.65 8.79
N GLY A 840 2.39 -18.66 9.02
CA GLY A 840 3.46 -18.63 10.02
C GLY A 840 3.12 -19.41 11.29
N ASN A 841 4.16 -19.68 12.09
CA ASN A 841 4.04 -20.41 13.34
C ASN A 841 4.85 -19.71 14.43
N GLN A 842 4.15 -19.02 15.34
CA GLN A 842 4.72 -18.29 16.45
C GLN A 842 4.13 -18.77 17.78
N SER A 843 4.93 -19.51 18.55
CA SER A 843 4.43 -20.25 19.70
C SER A 843 4.40 -19.50 21.05
N SER A 844 5.09 -18.37 21.23
CA SER A 844 5.40 -17.88 22.59
C SER A 844 5.43 -16.37 22.89
N THR A 845 5.37 -15.47 21.91
CA THR A 845 5.40 -14.01 22.17
C THR A 845 4.18 -13.30 21.59
N GLN A 846 3.42 -12.59 22.40
CA GLN A 846 2.46 -11.62 21.87
C GLN A 846 3.28 -10.49 21.22
N MET A 847 3.19 -10.31 19.91
CA MET A 847 3.84 -9.17 19.25
C MET A 847 2.97 -7.95 19.48
N TYR A 848 3.47 -6.97 20.23
CA TYR A 848 2.84 -5.68 20.39
C TYR A 848 3.36 -4.71 19.33
N VAL A 849 2.51 -4.42 18.35
CA VAL A 849 2.79 -3.37 17.34
C VAL A 849 2.10 -2.09 17.79
N ARG A 850 2.90 -1.07 18.10
CA ARG A 850 2.43 0.31 18.23
C ARG A 850 2.19 0.86 16.83
N GLY A 851 1.00 1.35 16.55
CA GLY A 851 0.81 2.21 15.38
C GLY A 851 1.33 3.61 15.67
N ALA A 852 1.07 4.54 14.76
CA ALA A 852 1.37 5.95 14.94
C ALA A 852 0.12 6.69 15.46
N THR A 853 0.32 7.64 16.37
CA THR A 853 -0.62 8.75 16.54
C THR A 853 -0.57 9.62 15.29
N ARG A 854 -1.71 9.89 14.67
CA ARG A 854 -1.84 10.74 13.49
C ARG A 854 -2.99 11.72 13.68
N ASP A 855 -2.80 12.97 13.25
CA ASP A 855 -3.90 13.91 13.05
C ASP A 855 -4.25 13.96 11.56
N TYR A 856 -5.48 13.57 11.23
CA TYR A 856 -6.02 13.62 9.88
C TYR A 856 -6.75 14.94 9.58
N ALA A 857 -6.62 15.96 10.44
CA ALA A 857 -7.18 17.28 10.23
C ALA A 857 -6.69 17.90 8.92
N ALA A 858 -7.63 18.39 8.11
CA ALA A 858 -7.34 19.21 6.94
C ALA A 858 -8.37 20.36 6.80
N ASN A 859 -8.05 21.31 5.93
CA ASN A 859 -8.96 22.40 5.58
C ASN A 859 -10.26 21.83 4.98
N GLY A 860 -11.41 22.27 5.49
CA GLY A 860 -12.71 21.77 5.06
C GLY A 860 -13.10 20.40 5.64
N VAL A 861 -12.28 19.78 6.51
CA VAL A 861 -12.75 18.64 7.32
C VAL A 861 -13.57 19.18 8.48
N HIS A 862 -14.80 18.69 8.62
CA HIS A 862 -15.75 19.05 9.67
C HIS A 862 -15.67 18.07 10.85
N ALA A 863 -16.37 18.36 11.95
CA ALA A 863 -16.55 17.35 13.00
C ALA A 863 -17.49 16.24 12.51
N PRO A 864 -17.14 14.95 12.70
CA PRO A 864 -18.01 13.83 12.38
C PRO A 864 -19.10 13.73 13.45
N ASN A 865 -20.25 14.36 13.16
CA ASN A 865 -21.45 14.46 14.01
C ASN A 865 -21.16 14.44 15.52
#